data_AF-A0A1G4JIV0-F1
#
_entry.id   AF-A0A1G4JIV0-F1
#
_cell.length_a   1.000
_cell.length_b   1.000
_cell.length_c   1.000
_cell.angle_alpha   90.00
_cell.angle_beta   90.00
_cell.angle_gamma   90.00
#
_symmetry.space_group_name_H-M   'P 1'
#
loop_
_entity.id
_entity.type
_entity.pdbx_description
1 polymer ?
#
loop_
_entity_poly.entity_id
_entity_poly.type
_entity_poly.pdbx_seq_one_letter_code
_entity_poly.pdbx_strand_id
1 'polypeptide(L)'
;MRVQKLLGLSSAILTAGSLCAGSQLVNIEKQLGIDRIDLPHLDLSASSNNNIQLLGNFEDLNIYRYSGQSNFTGQRESNSSNSQKLIYLSNNTLVELYSPSNSNETFQVDHIVPLGSDSFILSGSGVIDNHKLERQILLNLSTLSYKPIFDQDLKQVNAIEVVNDKVYFGGTFTYEYSNQTVHSIIAWDAIQEKIEVLPFGGFNPNSNVNSIIQWDEENLIFAGNFTTVEKESALMSNTTLSNSSNTTVPELSHEISLKSATMSSTGEIHEDQLICPSLSSDSLGWLQRDTTEGGFEVTLGKQTRASKIRVYNSPNEQDQVSLFRVLTSPANGIMNLTYLDPSTGNLKSCDAWCPLLSTSNLTAAASATTLTERAKFLHNRTTVEWSTLFQDFAFVNDVPISSLNFEALASYGSNVGLRSIELFEEQISVYANNSLNYPSCEASSSEFSAELSPSFSWHQGSAQSSYVYTTFDNTHAETPSVKYSLNVLYPGNYTINLLTPGCLADSSCDGRGTVNATFYDGLNKNLLSTKILYQNNDYDKYDNLYAGHLEGSYELEVIYHEPIVRDADQFTMVADEIEIFVVDFASSVFDYSDETVFNGLVQYSVNNQSLYTHGADHNSTIDLAKYAQTVFPKYSELYAARYKENLTLLTSSGDISTFKWDSNSKEWSSDVSRIGTKIRGLSTFSGGLVITGSFNESSTGALGFNGTLFSFPVPESTSRVCNLTLEGHEFLMFDNHYAINVSTQDVAKNTSKLSFSASSSGSNYANDILLQGDVVRNDYTELNGAFPISPQLSKASQALPLFSGKIPYDAIYIDNSTAVYSYFNTQANSGSYGALSVKNNSQISDLSYEWSNNVAAMAYLEDESMLAIGLEKQSIGPQFILRNLSTNENVADFSWHDEVSLNAFIFFERNNSVLVGGSFALNDTNCSGLCLYNYRDMQWSAFFNDSIRGNVSSMQLLNKTCLLVSGSFNVNGTSHANIATISLEDGSSQIISEGDEIVTSYISTEDSLENSIAVSKQKIRGYANGGWKTISSEFTSDSVFGEAHAFSLAENSGRTKRQNSQKVIVVTGNLIHEKFGNINAAIFDFNSWLPFLSTTKAISNSLTNSPQIFSNQDISSKNSYDGYLHNIVSGNPISSSGPSSHPSASSQPMPSNNTQSSGNIDRGFIVLIGLALSMATLAVLGILGTALSYFFGDSGDRYQSVKPRIDESEMIDTVPPEKLMKFI
;
A
#
# COMPACT_ATOMS: atom_id res chain seq x y z
N MET A 1 32.97 -9.92 43.83
CA MET A 1 31.85 -10.60 43.16
C MET A 1 30.46 -9.94 43.35
N ARG A 2 30.33 -8.72 43.91
CA ARG A 2 29.05 -7.98 44.00
C ARG A 2 29.06 -6.58 43.36
N VAL A 3 30.19 -6.16 42.79
CA VAL A 3 30.37 -4.84 42.14
C VAL A 3 30.31 -4.93 40.60
N GLN A 4 30.49 -6.11 40.03
CA GLN A 4 30.35 -6.38 38.60
C GLN A 4 28.89 -6.51 38.13
N LYS A 5 27.92 -6.54 39.05
CA LYS A 5 26.48 -6.59 38.74
C LYS A 5 25.79 -5.22 38.75
N LEU A 6 26.40 -4.16 39.31
CA LEU A 6 25.79 -2.83 39.32
C LEU A 6 26.18 -1.96 38.11
N LEU A 7 27.38 -2.15 37.53
CA LEU A 7 27.79 -1.45 36.30
C LEU A 7 27.12 -2.00 35.03
N GLY A 8 26.55 -3.22 35.10
CA GLY A 8 25.73 -3.79 34.01
C GLY A 8 24.29 -3.28 33.97
N LEU A 9 23.79 -2.63 35.03
CA LEU A 9 22.45 -2.06 35.05
C LEU A 9 22.40 -0.60 34.58
N SER A 10 23.49 0.17 34.69
CA SER A 10 23.53 1.56 34.21
C SER A 10 23.64 1.68 32.68
N SER A 11 24.19 0.68 31.98
CA SER A 11 24.12 0.60 30.50
C SER A 11 22.78 0.06 29.99
N ALA A 12 21.97 -0.58 30.84
CA ALA A 12 20.63 -1.05 30.47
C ALA A 12 19.54 0.02 30.65
N ILE A 13 19.79 1.06 31.47
CA ILE A 13 18.82 2.12 31.76
C ILE A 13 18.96 3.32 30.81
N LEU A 14 20.13 3.54 30.19
CA LEU A 14 20.29 4.48 29.07
C LEU A 14 19.84 3.92 27.71
N THR A 15 19.59 2.61 27.62
CA THR A 15 18.92 1.97 26.47
C THR A 15 17.40 1.81 26.66
N ALA A 16 16.85 2.15 27.83
CA ALA A 16 15.42 2.05 28.10
C ALA A 16 14.67 3.40 27.96
N GLY A 17 15.39 4.50 27.73
CA GLY A 17 14.84 5.85 27.52
C GLY A 17 14.62 6.25 26.05
N SER A 18 14.77 5.32 25.10
CA SER A 18 14.43 5.52 23.68
C SER A 18 13.48 4.44 23.14
N LEU A 19 12.63 3.86 24.00
CA LEU A 19 11.46 3.09 23.56
C LEU A 19 10.39 4.04 23.03
N CYS A 20 10.74 4.77 21.97
CA CYS A 20 9.81 5.27 20.97
C CYS A 20 10.00 4.34 19.77
N ALA A 21 8.99 3.50 19.47
CA ALA A 21 8.83 2.68 18.26
C ALA A 21 10.04 2.65 17.31
N GLY A 22 11.10 1.93 17.67
CA GLY A 22 12.32 1.82 16.86
C GLY A 22 12.16 0.78 15.75
N SER A 23 12.80 1.03 14.61
CA SER A 23 12.94 0.08 13.50
C SER A 23 13.48 -1.29 13.95
N GLN A 24 13.02 -2.37 13.30
CA GLN A 24 13.51 -3.74 13.55
C GLN A 24 14.86 -4.07 12.90
N LEU A 25 15.48 -3.12 12.21
CA LEU A 25 16.71 -3.31 11.44
C LEU A 25 17.83 -3.96 12.24
N VAL A 26 18.11 -3.48 13.47
CA VAL A 26 19.20 -4.03 14.32
C VAL A 26 18.97 -5.50 14.66
N ASN A 27 17.71 -5.91 14.85
CA ASN A 27 17.39 -7.28 15.17
C ASN A 27 17.47 -8.19 13.94
N ILE A 28 16.96 -7.74 12.80
CA ILE A 28 17.07 -8.43 11.51
C ILE A 28 18.56 -8.61 11.15
N GLU A 29 19.36 -7.57 11.31
CA GLU A 29 20.81 -7.63 11.07
C GLU A 29 21.46 -8.73 11.89
N LYS A 30 21.14 -8.80 13.19
CA LYS A 30 21.68 -9.83 14.07
C LYS A 30 21.25 -11.25 13.68
N GLN A 31 20.01 -11.44 13.25
CA GLN A 31 19.49 -12.78 12.88
C GLN A 31 20.05 -13.28 11.55
N LEU A 32 20.22 -12.40 10.57
CA LEU A 32 20.80 -12.73 9.28
C LEU A 32 22.34 -12.71 9.28
N GLY A 33 22.97 -12.38 10.41
CA GLY A 33 24.43 -12.26 10.49
C GLY A 33 24.98 -11.10 9.65
N ILE A 34 24.20 -10.03 9.49
CA ILE A 34 24.59 -8.83 8.77
C ILE A 34 25.47 -7.98 9.69
N ASP A 35 26.74 -7.85 9.32
CA ASP A 35 27.68 -7.02 10.05
C ASP A 35 27.74 -5.62 9.43
N ARG A 36 27.64 -4.60 10.29
CA ARG A 36 27.98 -3.22 9.94
C ARG A 36 29.50 -3.10 9.81
N ILE A 37 29.94 -2.45 8.74
CA ILE A 37 31.35 -2.35 8.38
C ILE A 37 31.83 -0.91 8.59
N ASP A 38 32.57 -0.74 9.68
CA ASP A 38 33.30 0.49 9.95
C ASP A 38 34.65 0.45 9.23
N LEU A 39 34.71 1.12 8.08
CA LEU A 39 35.93 1.25 7.31
C LEU A 39 36.98 2.04 8.08
N PRO A 40 38.25 1.60 8.07
CA PRO A 40 39.33 2.35 8.70
C PRO A 40 39.55 3.70 8.00
N HIS A 41 39.80 4.74 8.80
CA HIS A 41 40.20 6.05 8.28
C HIS A 41 41.66 6.02 7.83
N LEU A 42 41.87 6.03 6.52
CA LEU A 42 43.19 6.12 5.92
C LEU A 42 43.79 7.51 6.18
N ASP A 43 45.04 7.55 6.62
CA ASP A 43 45.85 8.77 6.66
C ASP A 43 46.40 9.03 5.26
N LEU A 44 45.84 10.04 4.60
CA LEU A 44 46.22 10.47 3.26
C LEU A 44 47.04 11.78 3.28
N SER A 45 47.60 12.17 4.43
CA SER A 45 48.38 13.42 4.57
C SER A 45 49.64 13.48 3.70
N ALA A 46 50.16 12.32 3.28
CA ALA A 46 51.28 12.21 2.34
C ALA A 46 50.87 12.43 0.87
N SER A 47 49.59 12.26 0.53
CA SER A 47 49.07 12.45 -0.82
C SER A 47 48.82 13.93 -1.12
N SER A 48 49.09 14.37 -2.35
CA SER A 48 48.77 15.74 -2.77
C SER A 48 47.25 15.95 -2.68
N ASN A 49 46.86 17.06 -2.04
CA ASN A 49 45.47 17.40 -1.71
C ASN A 49 44.75 16.43 -0.75
N ASN A 50 45.48 15.64 0.04
CA ASN A 50 44.95 14.68 1.02
C ASN A 50 44.00 13.62 0.45
N ASN A 51 44.13 13.28 -0.84
CA ASN A 51 43.25 12.33 -1.53
C ASN A 51 44.07 11.36 -2.41
N ILE A 52 43.57 10.13 -2.52
CA ILE A 52 44.03 9.16 -3.53
C ILE A 52 43.00 9.08 -4.66
N GLN A 53 43.34 8.45 -5.77
CA GLN A 53 42.40 8.23 -6.87
C GLN A 53 42.30 6.75 -7.20
N LEU A 54 41.07 6.27 -7.41
CA LEU A 54 40.82 5.00 -8.05
C LEU A 54 40.72 5.23 -9.56
N LEU A 55 41.48 4.47 -10.35
CA LEU A 55 41.55 4.55 -11.81
C LEU A 55 41.12 3.20 -12.42
N GLY A 56 40.49 3.18 -13.58
CA GLY A 56 40.14 1.93 -14.26
C GLY A 56 38.84 1.99 -15.05
N ASN A 57 38.41 0.85 -15.59
CA ASN A 57 37.19 0.77 -16.40
C ASN A 57 35.93 0.61 -15.53
N PHE A 58 35.43 1.72 -14.98
CA PHE A 58 34.18 1.73 -14.23
C PHE A 58 33.31 2.97 -14.44
N GLU A 59 31.98 2.79 -14.37
CA GLU A 59 30.97 3.85 -14.50
C GLU A 59 30.22 4.14 -13.20
N ASP A 60 30.04 3.12 -12.34
CA ASP A 60 29.47 3.28 -11.01
C ASP A 60 30.44 2.76 -9.94
N LEU A 61 30.37 3.35 -8.75
CA LEU A 61 31.18 2.98 -7.59
C LEU A 61 30.33 3.01 -6.32
N ASN A 62 30.52 1.99 -5.49
CA ASN A 62 29.80 1.79 -4.23
C ASN A 62 30.77 1.60 -3.08
N ILE A 63 30.51 2.30 -1.98
CA ILE A 63 31.26 2.14 -0.73
C ILE A 63 30.52 1.09 0.10
N TYR A 64 31.24 0.05 0.51
CA TYR A 64 30.66 -1.05 1.25
C TYR A 64 30.44 -0.67 2.72
N ARG A 65 29.21 -0.85 3.23
CA ARG A 65 28.80 -0.44 4.60
C ARG A 65 28.25 -1.57 5.46
N TYR A 66 27.75 -2.64 4.85
CA TYR A 66 27.20 -3.80 5.55
C TYR A 66 27.24 -5.05 4.67
N SER A 67 27.40 -6.23 5.26
CA SER A 67 27.40 -7.49 4.50
C SER A 67 26.04 -7.74 3.82
N GLY A 68 26.06 -8.12 2.54
CA GLY A 68 24.86 -8.30 1.72
C GLY A 68 24.48 -7.08 0.89
N GLN A 69 25.14 -5.92 1.07
CA GLN A 69 24.93 -4.72 0.24
C GLN A 69 25.15 -5.00 -1.26
N SER A 70 26.03 -5.93 -1.60
CA SER A 70 26.31 -6.35 -2.98
C SER A 70 25.07 -6.83 -3.74
N ASN A 71 24.04 -7.31 -3.04
CA ASN A 71 22.79 -7.78 -3.67
C ASN A 71 21.95 -6.63 -4.24
N PHE A 72 22.25 -5.39 -3.86
CA PHE A 72 21.51 -4.17 -4.22
C PHE A 72 22.37 -3.14 -4.95
N THR A 73 23.59 -3.50 -5.35
CA THR A 73 24.52 -2.62 -6.06
C THR A 73 24.93 -3.25 -7.38
N GLY A 74 25.22 -2.45 -8.40
CA GLY A 74 25.67 -2.95 -9.69
C GLY A 74 24.80 -2.48 -10.84
N GLN A 75 24.75 -3.27 -11.91
CA GLN A 75 23.81 -3.07 -13.02
C GLN A 75 22.61 -3.99 -12.83
N ARG A 76 21.41 -3.47 -13.08
CA ARG A 76 20.19 -4.28 -13.08
C ARG A 76 20.21 -5.26 -14.25
N GLU A 77 19.89 -6.53 -13.99
CA GLU A 77 19.75 -7.52 -15.06
C GLU A 77 18.54 -7.17 -15.96
N SER A 78 18.75 -7.16 -17.28
CA SER A 78 17.76 -6.72 -18.28
C SER A 78 16.43 -7.50 -18.27
N ASN A 79 16.34 -8.62 -17.54
CA ASN A 79 15.14 -9.45 -17.40
C ASN A 79 14.50 -9.40 -16.00
N SER A 80 14.90 -8.48 -15.11
CA SER A 80 14.43 -8.49 -13.70
C SER A 80 13.02 -7.92 -13.46
N SER A 81 12.19 -7.74 -14.50
CA SER A 81 10.77 -7.34 -14.33
C SER A 81 9.93 -8.41 -13.60
N ASN A 82 10.47 -9.62 -13.40
CA ASN A 82 9.83 -10.70 -12.64
C ASN A 82 10.68 -11.13 -11.42
N SER A 83 11.48 -10.22 -10.85
CA SER A 83 12.26 -10.50 -9.64
C SER A 83 11.34 -10.86 -8.46
N GLN A 84 11.44 -12.10 -7.97
CA GLN A 84 10.67 -12.61 -6.84
C GLN A 84 11.46 -12.50 -5.53
N LYS A 85 12.10 -11.35 -5.25
CA LYS A 85 12.79 -11.13 -3.99
C LYS A 85 11.88 -10.39 -3.01
N LEU A 86 11.92 -10.77 -1.74
CA LEU A 86 11.31 -10.02 -0.65
C LEU A 86 12.38 -9.17 0.02
N ILE A 87 12.22 -7.85 -0.08
CA ILE A 87 13.23 -6.85 0.32
C ILE A 87 12.67 -6.02 1.48
N TYR A 88 13.45 -5.92 2.54
CA TYR A 88 13.21 -5.03 3.67
C TYR A 88 14.08 -3.77 3.53
N LEU A 89 13.47 -2.62 3.72
CA LEU A 89 14.13 -1.32 3.69
C LEU A 89 13.82 -0.58 4.99
N SER A 90 14.87 -0.21 5.72
CA SER A 90 14.75 0.71 6.83
C SER A 90 16.00 1.56 6.99
N ASN A 91 15.82 2.83 7.34
CA ASN A 91 16.90 3.81 7.51
C ASN A 91 17.92 3.79 6.35
N ASN A 92 17.44 3.72 5.11
CA ASN A 92 18.23 3.59 3.87
C ASN A 92 19.13 2.34 3.76
N THR A 93 18.96 1.33 4.63
CA THR A 93 19.58 0.02 4.52
C THR A 93 18.61 -0.97 3.86
N LEU A 94 19.07 -1.59 2.77
CA LEU A 94 18.34 -2.64 2.05
C LEU A 94 18.80 -4.02 2.52
N VAL A 95 17.85 -4.89 2.83
CA VAL A 95 18.10 -6.26 3.29
C VAL A 95 17.24 -7.23 2.50
N GLU A 96 17.85 -8.30 2.00
CA GLU A 96 17.12 -9.37 1.32
C GLU A 96 16.63 -10.35 2.38
N LEU A 97 15.31 -10.43 2.58
CA LEU A 97 14.72 -11.35 3.56
C LEU A 97 14.47 -12.73 2.97
N TYR A 98 14.14 -12.79 1.68
CA TYR A 98 13.87 -14.04 1.00
C TYR A 98 14.11 -13.92 -0.51
N SER A 99 14.73 -14.94 -1.07
CA SER A 99 14.86 -15.14 -2.51
C SER A 99 14.69 -16.64 -2.82
N PRO A 100 14.01 -17.02 -3.92
CA PRO A 100 13.85 -18.42 -4.30
C PRO A 100 15.22 -19.09 -4.47
N SER A 101 15.41 -20.24 -3.81
CA SER A 101 16.68 -20.98 -3.93
C SER A 101 16.76 -21.80 -5.23
N ASN A 102 15.63 -22.01 -5.90
CA ASN A 102 15.49 -22.77 -7.13
C ASN A 102 14.68 -21.95 -8.16
N SER A 103 15.09 -21.96 -9.43
CA SER A 103 14.39 -21.24 -10.51
C SER A 103 12.95 -21.69 -10.76
N ASN A 104 12.55 -22.83 -10.20
CA ASN A 104 11.18 -23.37 -10.32
C ASN A 104 10.25 -22.92 -9.19
N GLU A 105 10.79 -22.38 -8.09
CA GLU A 105 9.98 -21.80 -7.02
C GLU A 105 9.51 -20.42 -7.47
N THR A 106 8.19 -20.24 -7.53
CA THR A 106 7.58 -18.97 -7.92
C THR A 106 6.56 -18.55 -6.87
N PHE A 107 6.60 -17.28 -6.51
CA PHE A 107 5.62 -16.68 -5.61
C PHE A 107 5.32 -15.24 -6.05
N GLN A 108 4.08 -14.83 -5.84
CA GLN A 108 3.59 -13.50 -6.14
C GLN A 108 2.90 -12.97 -4.88
N VAL A 109 3.43 -11.90 -4.30
CA VAL A 109 2.79 -11.21 -3.19
C VAL A 109 1.94 -10.09 -3.78
N ASP A 110 0.64 -10.16 -3.53
CA ASP A 110 -0.34 -9.18 -4.01
C ASP A 110 -0.62 -8.10 -2.98
N HIS A 111 -0.60 -8.47 -1.68
CA HIS A 111 -0.77 -7.52 -0.57
C HIS A 111 0.33 -7.71 0.49
N ILE A 112 0.92 -6.59 0.91
CA ILE A 112 1.83 -6.49 2.05
C ILE A 112 1.21 -5.49 3.03
N VAL A 113 0.61 -5.99 4.12
CA VAL A 113 -0.15 -5.16 5.06
C VAL A 113 0.51 -5.17 6.44
N PRO A 114 0.84 -4.02 7.04
CA PRO A 114 1.43 -3.96 8.38
C PRO A 114 0.40 -4.35 9.44
N LEU A 115 0.75 -5.28 10.33
CA LEU A 115 -0.07 -5.61 11.52
C LEU A 115 0.35 -4.80 12.75
N GLY A 116 1.60 -4.33 12.77
CA GLY A 116 2.18 -3.54 13.84
C GLY A 116 3.58 -3.05 13.44
N SER A 117 4.38 -2.60 14.41
CA SER A 117 5.75 -2.15 14.17
C SER A 117 6.75 -3.27 13.83
N ASP A 118 6.38 -4.53 14.03
CA ASP A 118 7.30 -5.67 13.90
C ASP A 118 6.78 -6.81 13.02
N SER A 119 5.63 -6.64 12.37
CA SER A 119 4.98 -7.74 11.66
C SER A 119 4.24 -7.28 10.41
N PHE A 120 4.29 -8.10 9.36
CA PHE A 120 3.57 -7.90 8.09
C PHE A 120 2.74 -9.13 7.73
N ILE A 121 1.62 -8.91 7.08
CA ILE A 121 0.78 -9.95 6.48
C ILE A 121 1.05 -9.96 4.98
N LEU A 122 1.45 -11.13 4.48
CA LEU A 122 1.71 -11.38 3.07
C LEU A 122 0.54 -12.20 2.51
N SER A 123 -0.12 -11.69 1.49
CA SER A 123 -1.20 -12.38 0.77
C SER A 123 -0.90 -12.42 -0.72
N GLY A 124 -1.20 -13.53 -1.38
CA GLY A 124 -0.97 -13.71 -2.81
C GLY A 124 -0.99 -15.18 -3.21
N SER A 125 -0.15 -15.57 -4.16
CA SER A 125 -0.11 -16.93 -4.71
C SER A 125 1.30 -17.53 -4.75
N GLY A 126 1.38 -18.86 -4.66
CA GLY A 126 2.63 -19.60 -4.65
C GLY A 126 3.16 -19.87 -3.24
N VAL A 127 4.44 -20.25 -3.14
CA VAL A 127 5.05 -20.74 -1.90
C VAL A 127 6.23 -19.87 -1.48
N ILE A 128 6.22 -19.41 -0.23
CA ILE A 128 7.32 -18.68 0.42
C ILE A 128 7.68 -19.41 1.72
N ASP A 129 8.96 -19.70 1.94
CA ASP A 129 9.45 -20.43 3.12
C ASP A 129 8.63 -21.71 3.46
N ASN A 130 8.34 -22.55 2.45
CA ASN A 130 7.49 -23.75 2.55
C ASN A 130 6.03 -23.50 2.97
N HIS A 131 5.56 -22.25 2.99
CA HIS A 131 4.19 -21.88 3.28
C HIS A 131 3.48 -21.31 2.05
N LYS A 132 2.22 -21.68 1.86
CA LYS A 132 1.36 -21.19 0.78
C LYS A 132 0.88 -19.76 1.07
N LEU A 133 1.12 -18.81 0.16
CA LEU A 133 0.65 -17.44 0.30
C LEU A 133 -0.88 -17.31 0.29
N GLU A 134 -1.58 -18.27 -0.30
CA GLU A 134 -3.04 -18.34 -0.30
C GLU A 134 -3.62 -18.54 1.11
N ARG A 135 -2.78 -18.89 2.11
CA ARG A 135 -3.18 -19.04 3.51
C ARG A 135 -2.86 -17.83 4.39
N GLN A 136 -2.40 -16.75 3.76
CA GLN A 136 -1.95 -15.49 4.35
C GLN A 136 -0.86 -15.69 5.40
N ILE A 137 0.33 -15.16 5.13
CA ILE A 137 1.51 -15.41 5.95
C ILE A 137 1.78 -14.21 6.84
N LEU A 138 1.75 -14.44 8.15
CA LEU A 138 2.28 -13.50 9.12
C LEU A 138 3.81 -13.64 9.15
N LEU A 139 4.50 -12.62 8.65
CA LEU A 139 5.93 -12.45 8.77
C LEU A 139 6.22 -11.62 10.01
N ASN A 140 6.82 -12.26 11.02
CA ASN A 140 7.32 -11.56 12.20
C ASN A 140 8.78 -11.13 11.97
N LEU A 141 9.06 -9.84 11.98
CA LEU A 141 10.41 -9.28 11.79
C LEU A 141 11.30 -9.44 13.03
N SER A 142 10.72 -9.62 14.21
CA SER A 142 11.45 -9.87 15.45
C SER A 142 12.06 -11.29 15.48
N THR A 143 11.46 -12.27 14.81
CA THR A 143 11.93 -13.67 14.76
C THR A 143 12.29 -14.16 13.36
N LEU A 144 12.02 -13.37 12.32
CA LEU A 144 12.07 -13.74 10.90
C LEU A 144 11.31 -15.04 10.61
N SER A 145 10.23 -15.29 11.34
CA SER A 145 9.41 -16.49 11.18
C SER A 145 8.20 -16.22 10.31
N TYR A 146 7.94 -17.14 9.39
CA TYR A 146 6.74 -17.17 8.55
C TYR A 146 5.70 -18.09 9.21
N LYS A 147 4.49 -17.59 9.43
CA LYS A 147 3.40 -18.36 10.03
C LYS A 147 2.12 -18.21 9.21
N PRO A 148 1.49 -19.30 8.74
CA PRO A 148 0.20 -19.22 8.08
C PRO A 148 -0.89 -18.82 9.09
N ILE A 149 -1.74 -17.88 8.70
CA ILE A 149 -2.89 -17.42 9.48
C ILE A 149 -4.05 -18.42 9.34
N PHE A 150 -4.28 -18.91 8.12
CA PHE A 150 -5.38 -19.84 7.81
C PHE A 150 -4.88 -21.27 7.57
N ASP A 151 -5.73 -22.26 7.88
CA ASP A 151 -5.49 -23.67 7.59
C ASP A 151 -6.00 -24.10 6.20
N GLN A 152 -6.92 -23.31 5.63
CA GLN A 152 -7.51 -23.44 4.30
C GLN A 152 -7.04 -22.32 3.37
N ASP A 153 -7.11 -22.57 2.06
CA ASP A 153 -6.61 -21.64 1.05
C ASP A 153 -7.69 -20.56 0.74
N LEU A 154 -7.38 -19.28 0.99
CA LEU A 154 -8.15 -18.10 0.55
C LEU A 154 -7.62 -17.63 -0.83
N LYS A 155 -8.15 -18.23 -1.90
CA LYS A 155 -7.59 -18.12 -3.26
C LYS A 155 -7.56 -16.71 -3.87
N GLN A 156 -8.47 -15.82 -3.48
CA GLN A 156 -8.56 -14.47 -4.05
C GLN A 156 -8.97 -13.46 -2.97
N VAL A 157 -7.98 -12.89 -2.29
CA VAL A 157 -8.16 -11.79 -1.34
C VAL A 157 -7.86 -10.49 -2.07
N ASN A 158 -8.79 -9.54 -2.04
CA ASN A 158 -8.67 -8.24 -2.72
C ASN A 158 -8.40 -7.09 -1.73
N ALA A 159 -8.82 -7.23 -0.48
CA ALA A 159 -8.67 -6.21 0.56
C ALA A 159 -8.29 -6.86 1.91
N ILE A 160 -7.36 -6.24 2.62
CA ILE A 160 -6.96 -6.62 3.97
C ILE A 160 -6.86 -5.34 4.77
N GLU A 161 -7.64 -5.24 5.85
CA GLU A 161 -7.65 -4.06 6.72
C GLU A 161 -7.40 -4.48 8.17
N VAL A 162 -6.48 -3.77 8.84
CA VAL A 162 -6.14 -3.99 10.25
C VAL A 162 -6.80 -2.90 11.07
N VAL A 163 -7.69 -3.29 11.99
CA VAL A 163 -8.41 -2.36 12.88
C VAL A 163 -8.21 -2.83 14.31
N ASN A 164 -7.55 -2.00 15.11
CA ASN A 164 -7.12 -2.37 16.46
C ASN A 164 -6.31 -3.68 16.42
N ASP A 165 -6.78 -4.72 17.10
CA ASP A 165 -6.14 -6.03 17.17
C ASP A 165 -6.75 -7.07 16.21
N LYS A 166 -7.64 -6.65 15.31
CA LYS A 166 -8.35 -7.54 14.37
C LYS A 166 -7.98 -7.24 12.93
N VAL A 167 -7.91 -8.29 12.13
CA VAL A 167 -7.62 -8.21 10.69
C VAL A 167 -8.81 -8.75 9.91
N TYR A 168 -9.30 -7.96 8.98
CA TYR A 168 -10.43 -8.31 8.12
C TYR A 168 -9.91 -8.62 6.72
N PHE A 169 -10.26 -9.80 6.20
CA PHE A 169 -9.86 -10.27 4.87
C PHE A 169 -11.10 -10.30 3.98
N GLY A 170 -11.10 -9.50 2.92
CA GLY A 170 -12.18 -9.39 1.94
C GLY A 170 -11.73 -9.83 0.55
N GLY A 171 -12.58 -10.56 -0.16
CA GLY A 171 -12.27 -10.98 -1.53
C GLY A 171 -13.34 -11.87 -2.15
N THR A 172 -12.93 -12.76 -3.05
CA THR A 172 -13.78 -13.76 -3.69
C THR A 172 -13.36 -15.16 -3.23
N PHE A 173 -13.86 -15.58 -2.07
CA PHE A 173 -13.52 -16.89 -1.49
C PHE A 173 -14.68 -17.46 -0.66
N THR A 174 -14.58 -18.75 -0.37
CA THR A 174 -15.45 -19.48 0.55
C THR A 174 -14.58 -20.10 1.63
N TYR A 175 -15.03 -20.03 2.88
CA TYR A 175 -14.31 -20.58 4.03
C TYR A 175 -15.22 -21.43 4.91
N GLU A 176 -14.77 -22.61 5.32
CA GLU A 176 -15.52 -23.49 6.21
C GLU A 176 -15.01 -23.34 7.65
N TYR A 177 -15.88 -22.94 8.58
CA TYR A 177 -15.56 -22.78 10.00
C TYR A 177 -16.67 -23.38 10.88
N SER A 178 -16.33 -24.36 11.73
CA SER A 178 -17.27 -24.96 12.70
C SER A 178 -18.63 -25.39 12.11
N ASN A 179 -18.62 -26.07 10.94
CA ASN A 179 -19.80 -26.49 10.17
C ASN A 179 -20.65 -25.34 9.58
N GLN A 180 -20.11 -24.12 9.51
CA GLN A 180 -20.70 -23.00 8.78
C GLN A 180 -19.80 -22.67 7.59
N THR A 181 -20.41 -22.34 6.47
CA THR A 181 -19.73 -21.86 5.27
C THR A 181 -19.93 -20.36 5.20
N VAL A 182 -18.85 -19.59 5.17
CA VAL A 182 -18.87 -18.13 5.04
C VAL A 182 -18.27 -17.70 3.71
N HIS A 183 -18.85 -16.66 3.10
CA HIS A 183 -18.36 -16.13 1.82
C HIS A 183 -17.79 -14.71 1.95
N SER A 184 -16.67 -14.51 1.25
CA SER A 184 -16.09 -13.20 0.87
C SER A 184 -15.55 -12.30 1.97
N ILE A 185 -15.86 -12.54 3.24
CA ILE A 185 -15.33 -11.80 4.39
C ILE A 185 -15.05 -12.76 5.56
N ILE A 186 -13.89 -12.59 6.20
CA ILE A 186 -13.53 -13.28 7.44
C ILE A 186 -12.62 -12.41 8.29
N ALA A 187 -12.70 -12.56 9.61
CA ALA A 187 -11.84 -11.83 10.55
C ALA A 187 -10.85 -12.77 11.25
N TRP A 188 -9.75 -12.21 11.70
CA TRP A 188 -8.76 -12.88 12.54
C TRP A 188 -8.35 -11.96 13.68
N ASP A 189 -8.44 -12.47 14.92
CA ASP A 189 -7.95 -11.80 16.11
C ASP A 189 -6.45 -12.09 16.25
N ALA A 190 -5.63 -11.06 16.12
CA ALA A 190 -4.18 -11.17 16.11
C ALA A 190 -3.59 -11.48 17.50
N ILE A 191 -4.27 -11.09 18.58
CA ILE A 191 -3.82 -11.35 19.96
C ILE A 191 -4.13 -12.79 20.35
N GLN A 192 -5.36 -13.25 20.06
CA GLN A 192 -5.79 -14.60 20.37
C GLN A 192 -5.30 -15.63 19.36
N GLU A 193 -4.82 -15.17 18.20
CA GLU A 193 -4.45 -15.96 17.03
C GLU A 193 -5.60 -16.87 16.57
N LYS A 194 -6.82 -16.33 16.54
CA LYS A 194 -8.03 -17.10 16.21
C LYS A 194 -8.79 -16.47 15.08
N ILE A 195 -9.27 -17.34 14.19
CA ILE A 195 -10.23 -16.98 13.16
C ILE A 195 -11.57 -16.71 13.83
N GLU A 196 -12.19 -15.60 13.43
CA GLU A 196 -13.49 -15.16 13.89
C GLU A 196 -14.45 -15.00 12.70
N VAL A 197 -15.63 -15.61 12.84
CA VAL A 197 -16.75 -15.38 11.92
C VAL A 197 -17.52 -14.16 12.42
N LEU A 198 -17.78 -13.20 11.54
CA LEU A 198 -18.57 -12.01 11.88
C LEU A 198 -20.00 -12.43 12.24
N PRO A 199 -20.74 -11.68 13.08
CA PRO A 199 -22.07 -12.10 13.53
C PRO A 199 -23.08 -12.28 12.39
N PHE A 200 -22.91 -11.55 11.29
CA PHE A 200 -23.71 -11.69 10.08
C PHE A 200 -23.26 -12.87 9.17
N GLY A 201 -22.24 -13.62 9.57
CA GLY A 201 -21.59 -14.66 8.77
C GLY A 201 -20.66 -14.04 7.74
N GLY A 202 -20.93 -14.31 6.47
CA GLY A 202 -20.38 -13.60 5.32
C GLY A 202 -21.47 -12.96 4.47
N PHE A 203 -21.13 -12.70 3.20
CA PHE A 203 -22.07 -12.20 2.20
C PHE A 203 -22.72 -13.36 1.40
N ASN A 204 -23.65 -13.06 0.49
CA ASN A 204 -24.26 -14.08 -0.36
C ASN A 204 -23.24 -14.87 -1.21
N PRO A 205 -23.54 -16.11 -1.64
CA PRO A 205 -22.66 -16.88 -2.52
C PRO A 205 -22.28 -16.12 -3.80
N ASN A 206 -21.06 -16.33 -4.28
CA ASN A 206 -20.46 -15.62 -5.44
C ASN A 206 -20.32 -14.10 -5.25
N SER A 207 -20.42 -13.61 -4.02
CA SER A 207 -20.09 -12.22 -3.70
C SER A 207 -18.58 -11.95 -3.85
N ASN A 208 -18.25 -10.67 -3.89
CA ASN A 208 -16.87 -10.17 -3.88
C ASN A 208 -16.77 -8.96 -2.96
N VAL A 209 -15.73 -8.87 -2.13
CA VAL A 209 -15.38 -7.65 -1.39
C VAL A 209 -14.10 -7.08 -2.01
N ASN A 210 -14.18 -5.86 -2.55
CA ASN A 210 -13.06 -5.17 -3.21
C ASN A 210 -12.36 -4.15 -2.30
N SER A 211 -13.06 -3.61 -1.31
CA SER A 211 -12.50 -2.60 -0.41
C SER A 211 -13.07 -2.77 1.00
N ILE A 212 -12.20 -2.63 1.99
CA ILE A 212 -12.54 -2.54 3.41
C ILE A 212 -11.91 -1.23 3.88
N ILE A 213 -12.70 -0.35 4.48
CA ILE A 213 -12.22 0.97 4.92
C ILE A 213 -12.56 1.14 6.38
N GLN A 214 -11.56 1.47 7.19
CA GLN A 214 -11.79 2.01 8.52
C GLN A 214 -12.27 3.47 8.42
N TRP A 215 -13.53 3.72 8.78
CA TRP A 215 -14.10 5.07 8.81
C TRP A 215 -13.74 5.80 10.11
N ASP A 216 -13.83 5.10 11.23
CA ASP A 216 -13.39 5.57 12.55
C ASP A 216 -13.02 4.36 13.42
N GLU A 217 -12.80 4.56 14.72
CA GLU A 217 -12.46 3.48 15.66
C GLU A 217 -13.57 2.43 15.82
N GLU A 218 -14.81 2.75 15.44
CA GLU A 218 -16.00 1.92 15.66
C GLU A 218 -16.66 1.41 14.37
N ASN A 219 -16.36 2.01 13.21
CA ASN A 219 -17.07 1.78 11.96
C ASN A 219 -16.14 1.35 10.82
N LEU A 220 -16.51 0.25 10.17
CA LEU A 220 -15.94 -0.26 8.94
C LEU A 220 -16.92 -0.09 7.78
N ILE A 221 -16.42 0.17 6.58
CA ILE A 221 -17.21 0.20 5.35
C ILE A 221 -16.71 -0.93 4.45
N PHE A 222 -17.63 -1.78 3.99
CA PHE A 222 -17.36 -2.82 3.01
C PHE A 222 -17.93 -2.39 1.65
N ALA A 223 -17.10 -2.47 0.61
CA ALA A 223 -17.51 -2.21 -0.76
C ALA A 223 -17.12 -3.36 -1.70
N GLY A 224 -18.02 -3.74 -2.61
CA GLY A 224 -17.79 -4.85 -3.53
C GLY A 224 -19.00 -5.18 -4.38
N ASN A 225 -19.17 -6.46 -4.71
CA ASN A 225 -20.34 -7.01 -5.36
C ASN A 225 -21.02 -8.00 -4.42
N PHE A 226 -21.97 -7.52 -3.63
CA PHE A 226 -22.81 -8.33 -2.76
C PHE A 226 -24.15 -7.66 -2.56
N THR A 227 -25.16 -8.49 -2.29
CA THR A 227 -26.54 -8.05 -2.18
C THR A 227 -27.08 -8.32 -0.81
N THR A 228 -26.74 -9.43 -0.16
CA THR A 228 -27.23 -9.74 1.20
C THR A 228 -26.14 -10.39 2.05
N VAL A 229 -26.46 -10.66 3.32
CA VAL A 229 -25.64 -11.41 4.27
C VAL A 229 -26.22 -12.79 4.54
N GLU A 230 -25.41 -13.70 5.07
CA GLU A 230 -25.85 -15.05 5.40
C GLU A 230 -26.74 -15.14 6.64
N LYS A 231 -26.58 -14.22 7.60
CA LYS A 231 -27.38 -14.16 8.83
C LYS A 231 -28.05 -12.80 8.98
N GLU A 232 -29.26 -12.69 8.47
CA GLU A 232 -30.06 -11.46 8.50
C GLU A 232 -30.45 -11.01 9.92
N SER A 233 -30.39 -11.90 10.93
CA SER A 233 -30.63 -11.55 12.33
C SER A 233 -29.62 -10.57 12.93
N ALA A 234 -28.51 -10.29 12.24
CA ALA A 234 -27.46 -9.36 12.67
C ALA A 234 -27.60 -7.95 12.04
N LEU A 235 -28.66 -7.69 11.29
CA LEU A 235 -28.99 -6.40 10.71
C LEU A 235 -29.71 -5.52 11.76
N MET A 236 -29.27 -4.28 11.97
CA MET A 236 -30.01 -3.31 12.80
C MET A 236 -30.95 -2.49 11.92
N SER A 237 -32.26 -2.72 12.05
CA SER A 237 -33.31 -1.84 11.53
C SER A 237 -33.72 -0.84 12.62
N ASN A 238 -33.33 0.42 12.50
CA ASN A 238 -33.77 1.46 13.45
C ASN A 238 -34.96 2.22 12.87
N THR A 239 -36.16 1.66 13.02
CA THR A 239 -37.41 2.40 12.81
C THR A 239 -38.30 2.25 14.03
N THR A 240 -38.25 3.25 14.90
CA THR A 240 -39.32 3.59 15.87
C THR A 240 -40.50 4.28 15.16
N LEU A 241 -40.94 3.70 14.05
CA LEU A 241 -42.29 3.89 13.53
C LEU A 241 -42.99 2.57 13.81
N SER A 242 -43.97 2.62 14.72
CA SER A 242 -44.95 1.57 14.92
C SER A 242 -45.74 1.38 13.63
N ASN A 243 -45.18 0.61 12.72
CA ASN A 243 -45.80 -0.26 11.74
C ASN A 243 -44.67 -1.13 11.24
N SER A 244 -44.62 -2.35 11.76
CA SER A 244 -43.78 -3.40 11.22
C SER A 244 -44.01 -3.50 9.72
N SER A 245 -43.03 -3.05 8.92
CA SER A 245 -42.83 -3.55 7.57
C SER A 245 -42.53 -5.03 7.69
N ASN A 246 -43.58 -5.84 7.73
CA ASN A 246 -43.45 -7.20 7.25
C ASN A 246 -43.06 -7.08 5.77
N THR A 247 -42.10 -7.88 5.35
CA THR A 247 -41.71 -8.12 3.96
C THR A 247 -42.88 -8.76 3.20
N THR A 248 -44.00 -8.05 3.09
CA THR A 248 -45.21 -8.47 2.41
C THR A 248 -45.30 -7.69 1.12
N VAL A 249 -45.66 -8.39 0.05
CA VAL A 249 -46.02 -7.75 -1.23
C VAL A 249 -47.07 -6.68 -0.93
N PRO A 250 -46.91 -5.45 -1.45
CA PRO A 250 -47.83 -4.37 -1.13
C PRO A 250 -49.26 -4.74 -1.55
N GLU A 251 -50.22 -4.46 -0.68
CA GLU A 251 -51.64 -4.72 -0.91
C GLU A 251 -52.25 -3.49 -1.60
N LEU A 252 -52.28 -3.49 -2.93
CA LEU A 252 -52.64 -2.30 -3.71
C LEU A 252 -54.13 -1.96 -3.69
N SER A 253 -54.99 -2.92 -3.33
CA SER A 253 -56.44 -2.71 -3.19
C SER A 253 -56.81 -2.43 -1.73
N HIS A 254 -57.84 -1.61 -1.51
CA HIS A 254 -58.32 -1.28 -0.17
C HIS A 254 -59.40 -2.25 0.29
N GLU A 255 -59.41 -2.63 1.57
CA GLU A 255 -60.44 -3.52 2.12
C GLU A 255 -61.80 -2.80 2.21
N ILE A 256 -62.85 -3.42 1.69
CA ILE A 256 -64.23 -2.97 1.85
C ILE A 256 -64.70 -3.34 3.25
N SER A 257 -65.11 -2.35 4.04
CA SER A 257 -65.70 -2.60 5.35
C SER A 257 -67.00 -3.39 5.26
N LEU A 258 -67.03 -4.56 5.89
CA LEU A 258 -68.23 -5.39 6.02
C LEU A 258 -68.95 -5.22 7.36
N LYS A 259 -68.51 -4.27 8.21
CA LYS A 259 -69.08 -4.05 9.55
C LYS A 259 -70.56 -3.65 9.53
N SER A 260 -70.99 -2.97 8.46
CA SER A 260 -72.38 -2.54 8.24
C SER A 260 -73.18 -3.46 7.30
N ALA A 261 -72.57 -4.56 6.82
CA ALA A 261 -73.22 -5.51 5.94
C ALA A 261 -74.15 -6.45 6.72
N THR A 262 -75.20 -6.94 6.06
CA THR A 262 -76.12 -7.94 6.63
C THR A 262 -75.93 -9.27 5.94
N MET A 263 -75.87 -10.36 6.72
CA MET A 263 -75.59 -11.70 6.20
C MET A 263 -76.81 -12.61 6.28
N SER A 264 -76.96 -13.50 5.29
CA SER A 264 -77.92 -14.60 5.36
C SER A 264 -77.28 -15.87 4.83
N SER A 265 -77.61 -17.04 5.40
CA SER A 265 -77.00 -18.31 4.99
C SER A 265 -77.96 -19.49 5.11
N THR A 266 -77.67 -20.55 4.35
CA THR A 266 -78.26 -21.87 4.54
C THR A 266 -77.60 -22.68 5.67
N GLY A 267 -76.50 -22.21 6.26
CA GLY A 267 -75.76 -22.83 7.37
C GLY A 267 -75.67 -21.97 8.64
N GLU A 268 -74.84 -22.38 9.59
CA GLU A 268 -74.49 -21.59 10.78
C GLU A 268 -73.49 -20.49 10.37
N ILE A 269 -73.79 -19.24 10.73
CA ILE A 269 -72.95 -18.06 10.43
C ILE A 269 -72.62 -17.31 11.71
N HIS A 270 -71.34 -16.99 11.89
CA HIS A 270 -70.83 -16.15 12.95
C HIS A 270 -70.25 -14.88 12.31
N GLU A 271 -71.09 -13.83 12.18
CA GLU A 271 -70.79 -12.62 11.41
C GLU A 271 -69.45 -11.99 11.82
N ASP A 272 -69.23 -11.76 13.12
CA ASP A 272 -67.98 -11.19 13.65
C ASP A 272 -66.74 -12.04 13.35
N GLN A 273 -66.88 -13.34 13.09
CA GLN A 273 -65.76 -14.23 12.73
C GLN A 273 -65.58 -14.36 11.22
N LEU A 274 -66.66 -14.21 10.45
CA LEU A 274 -66.63 -14.32 8.99
C LEU A 274 -65.99 -13.10 8.33
N ILE A 275 -66.21 -11.91 8.91
CA ILE A 275 -65.66 -10.64 8.40
C ILE A 275 -64.31 -10.29 9.04
N CYS A 276 -63.85 -11.06 10.04
CA CYS A 276 -62.60 -10.82 10.73
C CYS A 276 -61.75 -12.08 10.86
N PRO A 277 -60.64 -12.17 10.10
CA PRO A 277 -59.76 -13.32 10.18
C PRO A 277 -58.97 -13.31 11.50
N SER A 278 -59.50 -13.95 12.54
CA SER A 278 -58.75 -14.25 13.77
C SER A 278 -57.80 -15.43 13.53
N LEU A 279 -56.49 -15.16 13.60
CA LEU A 279 -55.43 -16.18 13.45
C LEU A 279 -55.23 -17.02 14.72
N SER A 280 -55.82 -16.61 15.85
CA SER A 280 -55.61 -17.24 17.16
C SER A 280 -56.69 -18.25 17.58
N SER A 281 -57.75 -18.40 16.78
CA SER A 281 -58.87 -19.31 17.08
C SER A 281 -59.14 -20.26 15.91
N ASP A 282 -59.48 -21.52 16.20
CA ASP A 282 -59.97 -22.50 15.21
C ASP A 282 -61.46 -22.31 14.87
N SER A 283 -62.00 -21.14 15.18
CA SER A 283 -63.40 -20.79 14.99
C SER A 283 -63.73 -20.54 13.52
N LEU A 284 -64.87 -21.02 13.06
CA LEU A 284 -65.35 -20.84 11.69
C LEU A 284 -66.35 -19.68 11.62
N GLY A 285 -66.17 -18.77 10.66
CA GLY A 285 -67.15 -17.74 10.33
C GLY A 285 -68.41 -18.31 9.66
N TRP A 286 -68.28 -19.42 8.93
CA TRP A 286 -69.41 -20.11 8.31
C TRP A 286 -69.22 -21.63 8.30
N LEU A 287 -70.28 -22.38 8.61
CA LEU A 287 -70.28 -23.84 8.56
C LEU A 287 -71.67 -24.39 8.21
N GLN A 288 -71.71 -25.33 7.26
CA GLN A 288 -72.88 -26.14 6.94
C GLN A 288 -72.51 -27.62 7.01
N ARG A 289 -73.20 -28.35 7.91
CA ARG A 289 -72.92 -29.75 8.21
C ARG A 289 -73.72 -30.70 7.31
N ASP A 290 -73.20 -31.92 7.15
CA ASP A 290 -73.84 -33.05 6.45
C ASP A 290 -74.16 -32.76 4.97
N THR A 291 -73.38 -31.89 4.33
CA THR A 291 -73.52 -31.52 2.91
C THR A 291 -72.18 -31.09 2.32
N THR A 292 -71.99 -31.36 1.03
CA THR A 292 -70.82 -30.91 0.25
C THR A 292 -71.08 -29.61 -0.53
N GLU A 293 -72.30 -29.07 -0.43
CA GLU A 293 -72.76 -27.84 -1.08
C GLU A 293 -73.46 -26.93 -0.06
N GLY A 294 -73.37 -25.61 -0.25
CA GLY A 294 -74.00 -24.62 0.63
C GLY A 294 -73.60 -23.19 0.25
N GLY A 295 -74.24 -22.18 0.83
CA GLY A 295 -73.86 -20.80 0.55
C GLY A 295 -74.33 -19.77 1.57
N PHE A 296 -73.84 -18.56 1.41
CA PHE A 296 -74.26 -17.39 2.17
C PHE A 296 -74.22 -16.14 1.29
N GLU A 297 -75.15 -15.23 1.56
CA GLU A 297 -75.26 -13.93 0.91
C GLU A 297 -74.83 -12.81 1.87
N VAL A 298 -73.94 -11.97 1.37
CA VAL A 298 -73.46 -10.73 1.98
C VAL A 298 -74.17 -9.57 1.30
N THR A 299 -75.07 -8.87 1.99
CA THR A 299 -75.68 -7.63 1.48
C THR A 299 -74.92 -6.44 2.04
N LEU A 300 -74.29 -5.66 1.16
CA LEU A 300 -73.42 -4.55 1.53
C LEU A 300 -74.25 -3.34 1.98
N GLY A 301 -73.74 -2.59 2.95
CA GLY A 301 -74.39 -1.35 3.43
C GLY A 301 -74.47 -0.27 2.36
N LYS A 302 -73.57 -0.31 1.38
CA LYS A 302 -73.55 0.56 0.19
C LYS A 302 -73.06 -0.24 -1.02
N GLN A 303 -73.56 0.13 -2.20
CA GLN A 303 -73.12 -0.46 -3.46
C GLN A 303 -71.67 -0.05 -3.75
N THR A 304 -70.78 -1.01 -3.99
CA THR A 304 -69.36 -0.78 -4.33
C THR A 304 -68.93 -1.66 -5.51
N ARG A 305 -67.68 -1.51 -5.96
CA ARG A 305 -67.03 -2.27 -7.03
C ARG A 305 -65.87 -3.06 -6.46
N ALA A 306 -66.10 -4.36 -6.21
CA ALA A 306 -65.07 -5.21 -5.65
C ALA A 306 -64.00 -5.57 -6.71
N SER A 307 -62.73 -5.41 -6.37
CA SER A 307 -61.56 -5.77 -7.17
C SER A 307 -61.10 -7.20 -6.91
N LYS A 308 -61.20 -7.69 -5.67
CA LYS A 308 -60.96 -9.10 -5.31
C LYS A 308 -61.73 -9.55 -4.09
N ILE A 309 -61.84 -10.88 -3.97
CA ILE A 309 -62.26 -11.58 -2.76
C ILE A 309 -61.11 -12.45 -2.26
N ARG A 310 -60.79 -12.33 -0.97
CA ARG A 310 -59.86 -13.21 -0.26
C ARG A 310 -60.64 -14.23 0.55
N VAL A 311 -60.30 -15.51 0.39
CA VAL A 311 -61.04 -16.62 0.99
C VAL A 311 -60.13 -17.42 1.92
N TYR A 312 -60.56 -17.55 3.18
CA TYR A 312 -59.87 -18.35 4.19
C TYR A 312 -60.61 -19.67 4.39
N ASN A 313 -59.98 -20.77 3.98
CA ASN A 313 -60.58 -22.09 4.10
C ASN A 313 -60.62 -22.56 5.57
N SER A 314 -61.47 -23.54 5.87
CA SER A 314 -61.56 -24.12 7.22
C SER A 314 -60.21 -24.72 7.67
N PRO A 315 -59.77 -24.51 8.93
CA PRO A 315 -58.65 -25.28 9.49
C PRO A 315 -58.92 -26.78 9.61
N ASN A 316 -60.19 -27.19 9.70
CA ASN A 316 -60.58 -28.59 9.85
C ASN A 316 -60.79 -29.24 8.47
N GLU A 317 -60.05 -30.32 8.20
CA GLU A 317 -60.10 -31.04 6.92
C GLU A 317 -61.51 -31.54 6.55
N GLN A 318 -62.38 -31.81 7.53
CA GLN A 318 -63.75 -32.27 7.26
C GLN A 318 -64.69 -31.17 6.74
N ASP A 319 -64.30 -29.91 6.90
CA ASP A 319 -65.14 -28.75 6.61
C ASP A 319 -64.58 -27.90 5.45
N GLN A 320 -63.46 -28.29 4.83
CA GLN A 320 -62.80 -27.46 3.80
C GLN A 320 -63.54 -27.49 2.46
N VAL A 321 -63.79 -26.32 1.90
CA VAL A 321 -64.35 -26.13 0.56
C VAL A 321 -63.27 -26.42 -0.49
N SER A 322 -63.60 -27.16 -1.55
CA SER A 322 -62.69 -27.44 -2.67
C SER A 322 -63.05 -26.71 -3.96
N LEU A 323 -64.33 -26.37 -4.13
CA LEU A 323 -64.84 -25.69 -5.31
C LEU A 323 -65.95 -24.71 -4.93
N PHE A 324 -65.91 -23.49 -5.47
CA PHE A 324 -66.94 -22.48 -5.22
C PHE A 324 -67.23 -21.63 -6.45
N ARG A 325 -68.27 -20.80 -6.35
CA ARG A 325 -68.57 -19.71 -7.28
C ARG A 325 -69.12 -18.50 -6.53
N VAL A 326 -69.10 -17.34 -7.19
CA VAL A 326 -69.64 -16.09 -6.66
C VAL A 326 -70.69 -15.53 -7.61
N LEU A 327 -71.85 -15.15 -7.06
CA LEU A 327 -72.89 -14.41 -7.76
C LEU A 327 -73.07 -13.03 -7.15
N THR A 328 -73.39 -12.03 -7.97
CA THR A 328 -73.59 -10.65 -7.51
C THR A 328 -74.93 -10.08 -7.94
N SER A 329 -75.52 -9.20 -7.13
CA SER A 329 -76.72 -8.42 -7.45
C SER A 329 -76.33 -6.95 -7.72
N PRO A 330 -76.93 -6.25 -8.70
CA PRO A 330 -78.12 -6.62 -9.49
C PRO A 330 -77.84 -7.41 -10.77
N ALA A 331 -76.57 -7.69 -11.09
CA ALA A 331 -76.20 -8.39 -12.31
C ALA A 331 -76.79 -9.81 -12.40
N ASN A 332 -77.04 -10.45 -11.25
CA ASN A 332 -77.56 -11.82 -11.10
C ASN A 332 -76.79 -12.86 -11.94
N GLY A 333 -75.49 -12.60 -12.16
CA GLY A 333 -74.60 -13.42 -12.98
C GLY A 333 -73.50 -14.06 -12.15
N ILE A 334 -72.94 -15.14 -12.68
CA ILE A 334 -71.72 -15.76 -12.14
C ILE A 334 -70.53 -14.86 -12.49
N MET A 335 -69.71 -14.54 -11.50
CA MET A 335 -68.55 -13.69 -11.66
C MET A 335 -67.35 -14.46 -12.21
N ASN A 336 -66.69 -13.88 -13.21
CA ASN A 336 -65.39 -14.37 -13.67
C ASN A 336 -64.30 -13.88 -12.72
N LEU A 337 -63.51 -14.82 -12.22
CA LEU A 337 -62.43 -14.58 -11.27
C LEU A 337 -61.08 -14.95 -11.88
N THR A 338 -60.02 -14.27 -11.45
CA THR A 338 -58.63 -14.58 -11.76
C THR A 338 -57.84 -14.77 -10.47
N TYR A 339 -57.09 -15.85 -10.35
CA TYR A 339 -56.33 -16.20 -9.17
C TYR A 339 -54.92 -16.65 -9.54
N LEU A 340 -54.00 -16.57 -8.59
CA LEU A 340 -52.65 -17.09 -8.73
C LEU A 340 -52.64 -18.56 -8.28
N ASP A 341 -52.41 -19.49 -9.21
CA ASP A 341 -52.44 -20.92 -8.92
C ASP A 341 -51.23 -21.36 -8.07
N PRO A 342 -51.42 -21.80 -6.81
CA PRO A 342 -50.33 -22.18 -5.92
C PRO A 342 -49.47 -23.33 -6.44
N SER A 343 -50.01 -24.19 -7.31
CA SER A 343 -49.30 -25.34 -7.87
C SER A 343 -48.41 -25.00 -9.07
N THR A 344 -48.69 -23.90 -9.78
CA THR A 344 -47.99 -23.54 -11.02
C THR A 344 -47.32 -22.17 -10.99
N GLY A 345 -47.61 -21.31 -9.99
CA GLY A 345 -47.10 -19.94 -9.91
C GLY A 345 -47.63 -19.01 -11.02
N ASN A 346 -48.66 -19.43 -11.75
CA ASN A 346 -49.21 -18.71 -12.90
C ASN A 346 -50.64 -18.25 -12.63
N LEU A 347 -51.01 -17.10 -13.21
CA LEU A 347 -52.38 -16.60 -13.15
C LEU A 347 -53.29 -17.50 -13.98
N LYS A 348 -54.42 -17.88 -13.40
CA LYS A 348 -55.49 -18.65 -14.04
C LYS A 348 -56.83 -17.97 -13.80
N SER A 349 -57.79 -18.23 -14.68
CA SER A 349 -59.15 -17.70 -14.53
C SER A 349 -60.16 -18.83 -14.34
N CYS A 350 -61.21 -18.57 -13.58
CA CYS A 350 -62.33 -19.46 -13.31
C CYS A 350 -63.64 -18.66 -13.28
N ASP A 351 -64.76 -19.33 -13.50
CA ASP A 351 -66.09 -18.72 -13.49
C ASP A 351 -67.04 -19.48 -12.56
N ALA A 352 -67.69 -20.54 -13.05
CA ALA A 352 -68.64 -21.36 -12.30
C ALA A 352 -67.95 -22.41 -11.42
N TRP A 353 -66.64 -22.62 -11.57
CA TRP A 353 -65.88 -23.65 -10.87
C TRP A 353 -64.50 -23.13 -10.45
N CYS A 354 -64.46 -22.34 -9.37
CA CYS A 354 -63.22 -21.78 -8.83
C CYS A 354 -62.61 -22.71 -7.77
N PRO A 355 -61.36 -23.19 -7.98
CA PRO A 355 -60.73 -24.14 -7.07
C PRO A 355 -60.16 -23.44 -5.83
N LEU A 356 -60.44 -23.99 -4.66
CA LEU A 356 -59.86 -23.57 -3.39
C LEU A 356 -59.02 -24.73 -2.84
N LEU A 357 -57.70 -24.55 -2.65
CA LEU A 357 -56.84 -25.64 -2.20
C LEU A 357 -57.07 -25.91 -0.71
N SER A 358 -56.77 -27.15 -0.30
CA SER A 358 -56.71 -27.51 1.11
C SER A 358 -55.58 -26.77 1.82
N THR A 359 -55.76 -26.48 3.11
CA THR A 359 -54.76 -25.79 3.95
C THR A 359 -53.42 -26.54 3.97
N SER A 360 -53.46 -27.88 3.93
CA SER A 360 -52.27 -28.74 3.83
C SER A 360 -51.50 -28.57 2.51
N ASN A 361 -52.20 -28.46 1.38
CA ASN A 361 -51.59 -28.25 0.08
C ASN A 361 -51.04 -26.82 -0.07
N LEU A 362 -51.73 -25.81 0.47
CA LEU A 362 -51.21 -24.44 0.54
C LEU A 362 -49.94 -24.37 1.38
N THR A 363 -49.89 -25.06 2.52
CA THR A 363 -48.69 -25.13 3.37
C THR A 363 -47.54 -25.83 2.66
N ALA A 364 -47.80 -26.93 1.96
CA ALA A 364 -46.79 -27.63 1.16
C ALA A 364 -46.26 -26.75 0.01
N ALA A 365 -47.15 -26.07 -0.72
CA ALA A 365 -46.76 -25.17 -1.80
C ALA A 365 -45.94 -23.98 -1.28
N ALA A 366 -46.32 -23.41 -0.12
CA ALA A 366 -45.60 -22.30 0.49
C ALA A 366 -44.16 -22.67 0.89
N SER A 367 -43.91 -23.93 1.26
CA SER A 367 -42.55 -24.41 1.57
C SER A 367 -41.63 -24.53 0.34
N ALA A 368 -42.20 -24.56 -0.86
CA ALA A 368 -41.49 -24.74 -2.13
C ALA A 368 -41.42 -23.46 -2.99
N THR A 369 -41.96 -22.34 -2.50
CA THR A 369 -42.08 -21.08 -3.25
C THR A 369 -41.64 -19.88 -2.41
N THR A 370 -41.03 -18.90 -3.07
CA THR A 370 -40.60 -17.64 -2.47
C THR A 370 -41.77 -16.67 -2.30
N LEU A 371 -41.63 -15.60 -1.50
CA LEU A 371 -42.69 -14.59 -1.34
C LEU A 371 -43.07 -13.91 -2.66
N THR A 372 -42.10 -13.68 -3.56
CA THR A 372 -42.34 -13.05 -4.87
C THR A 372 -43.03 -13.98 -5.88
N GLU A 373 -42.95 -15.30 -5.70
CA GLU A 373 -43.69 -16.28 -6.50
C GLU A 373 -45.14 -16.47 -6.03
N ARG A 374 -45.47 -16.00 -4.81
CA ARG A 374 -46.78 -16.13 -4.17
C ARG A 374 -47.71 -14.94 -4.37
N ALA A 375 -47.25 -13.90 -5.04
CA ALA A 375 -48.04 -12.71 -5.33
C ALA A 375 -47.74 -12.14 -6.72
N LYS A 376 -48.77 -11.62 -7.39
CA LYS A 376 -48.65 -10.88 -8.66
C LYS A 376 -49.56 -9.67 -8.67
N PHE A 377 -49.14 -8.61 -9.35
CA PHE A 377 -49.98 -7.45 -9.60
C PHE A 377 -50.75 -7.62 -10.91
N LEU A 378 -52.08 -7.58 -10.82
CA LEU A 378 -52.95 -7.46 -11.98
C LEU A 378 -53.07 -5.99 -12.36
N HIS A 379 -52.68 -5.68 -13.60
CA HIS A 379 -52.75 -4.34 -14.19
C HIS A 379 -52.12 -3.23 -13.32
N ASN A 380 -51.14 -3.57 -12.47
CA ASN A 380 -50.52 -2.67 -11.51
C ASN A 380 -51.50 -2.00 -10.53
N ARG A 381 -52.65 -2.64 -10.25
CA ARG A 381 -53.74 -2.05 -9.44
C ARG A 381 -54.29 -2.97 -8.37
N THR A 382 -54.33 -4.27 -8.64
CA THR A 382 -54.82 -5.27 -7.68
C THR A 382 -53.72 -6.29 -7.41
N THR A 383 -53.39 -6.48 -6.13
CA THR A 383 -52.48 -7.55 -5.68
C THR A 383 -53.26 -8.85 -5.59
N VAL A 384 -52.80 -9.89 -6.29
CA VAL A 384 -53.36 -11.24 -6.20
C VAL A 384 -52.31 -12.17 -5.61
N GLU A 385 -52.57 -12.65 -4.41
CA GLU A 385 -51.64 -13.49 -3.67
C GLU A 385 -52.32 -14.67 -2.97
N TRP A 386 -51.49 -15.57 -2.45
CA TRP A 386 -51.94 -16.65 -1.58
C TRP A 386 -50.91 -16.92 -0.49
N SER A 387 -51.39 -17.40 0.66
CA SER A 387 -50.57 -17.76 1.80
C SER A 387 -50.89 -19.17 2.27
N THR A 388 -50.32 -19.58 3.40
CA THR A 388 -50.71 -20.84 4.05
C THR A 388 -52.15 -20.82 4.58
N LEU A 389 -52.79 -19.65 4.61
CA LEU A 389 -54.09 -19.43 5.25
C LEU A 389 -55.21 -19.03 4.28
N PHE A 390 -54.87 -18.38 3.17
CA PHE A 390 -55.86 -17.81 2.25
C PHE A 390 -55.43 -17.90 0.80
N GLN A 391 -56.40 -17.70 -0.08
CA GLN A 391 -56.20 -17.48 -1.52
C GLN A 391 -57.02 -16.28 -2.00
N ASP A 392 -56.41 -15.47 -2.87
CA ASP A 392 -57.08 -14.35 -3.51
C ASP A 392 -57.67 -14.71 -4.87
N PHE A 393 -58.83 -14.12 -5.16
CA PHE A 393 -59.52 -14.22 -6.42
C PHE A 393 -59.98 -12.82 -6.86
N ALA A 394 -59.31 -12.26 -7.87
CA ALA A 394 -59.65 -10.95 -8.43
C ALA A 394 -60.85 -11.04 -9.39
N PHE A 395 -61.79 -10.10 -9.27
CA PHE A 395 -62.91 -9.96 -10.19
C PHE A 395 -62.42 -9.42 -11.54
N VAL A 396 -62.83 -10.07 -12.63
CA VAL A 396 -62.48 -9.61 -13.99
C VAL A 396 -63.42 -8.50 -14.46
N ASN A 397 -64.67 -8.52 -14.00
CA ASN A 397 -65.69 -7.57 -14.41
C ASN A 397 -65.83 -6.47 -13.35
N ASP A 398 -65.65 -5.21 -13.77
CA ASP A 398 -65.95 -4.05 -12.94
C ASP A 398 -67.46 -3.74 -12.97
N VAL A 399 -68.19 -4.35 -12.04
CA VAL A 399 -69.65 -4.18 -11.91
C VAL A 399 -70.00 -3.66 -10.50
N PRO A 400 -71.00 -2.78 -10.38
CA PRO A 400 -71.55 -2.42 -9.07
C PRO A 400 -72.21 -3.60 -8.37
N ILE A 401 -71.87 -3.83 -7.10
CA ILE A 401 -72.30 -4.94 -6.27
C ILE A 401 -73.08 -4.40 -5.07
N SER A 402 -74.34 -4.80 -4.93
CA SER A 402 -75.18 -4.53 -3.75
C SER A 402 -75.25 -5.74 -2.82
N SER A 403 -75.21 -6.95 -3.37
CA SER A 403 -75.03 -8.18 -2.61
C SER A 403 -74.14 -9.17 -3.34
N LEU A 404 -73.42 -9.98 -2.56
CA LEU A 404 -72.50 -11.03 -3.01
C LEU A 404 -72.92 -12.36 -2.39
N ASN A 405 -73.24 -13.35 -3.21
CA ASN A 405 -73.57 -14.71 -2.78
C ASN A 405 -72.40 -15.65 -3.06
N PHE A 406 -71.82 -16.21 -1.99
CA PHE A 406 -70.78 -17.23 -2.06
C PHE A 406 -71.43 -18.61 -2.02
N GLU A 407 -71.20 -19.43 -3.04
CA GLU A 407 -71.74 -20.80 -3.13
C GLU A 407 -70.61 -21.82 -3.21
N ALA A 408 -70.49 -22.66 -2.19
CA ALA A 408 -69.66 -23.85 -2.19
C ALA A 408 -70.34 -24.96 -3.00
N LEU A 409 -69.61 -25.52 -3.97
CA LEU A 409 -70.07 -26.55 -4.91
C LEU A 409 -69.50 -27.93 -4.59
N ALA A 410 -68.39 -27.99 -3.85
CA ALA A 410 -67.77 -29.24 -3.41
C ALA A 410 -66.92 -29.03 -2.15
N SER A 411 -66.73 -30.12 -1.40
CA SER A 411 -65.89 -30.20 -0.20
C SER A 411 -64.76 -31.21 -0.37
N TYR A 412 -63.68 -31.06 0.41
CA TYR A 412 -62.69 -32.11 0.63
C TYR A 412 -63.15 -33.17 1.64
N GLY A 413 -64.13 -32.82 2.48
CA GLY A 413 -64.69 -33.65 3.55
C GLY A 413 -66.20 -33.86 3.42
N SER A 414 -66.89 -33.92 4.57
CA SER A 414 -68.34 -34.18 4.65
C SER A 414 -69.18 -32.91 4.86
N ASN A 415 -68.53 -31.78 5.14
CA ASN A 415 -69.15 -30.48 5.43
C ASN A 415 -68.53 -29.39 4.56
N VAL A 416 -69.17 -28.23 4.46
CA VAL A 416 -68.59 -27.03 3.85
C VAL A 416 -68.54 -25.89 4.87
N GLY A 417 -67.38 -25.26 5.01
CA GLY A 417 -67.19 -24.16 5.93
C GLY A 417 -65.98 -23.32 5.57
N LEU A 418 -66.05 -22.06 5.96
CA LEU A 418 -64.97 -21.09 5.78
C LEU A 418 -64.60 -20.49 7.14
N ARG A 419 -63.32 -20.18 7.28
CA ARG A 419 -62.84 -19.42 8.43
C ARG A 419 -63.29 -17.97 8.33
N SER A 420 -63.03 -17.32 7.20
CA SER A 420 -63.28 -15.89 6.98
C SER A 420 -63.33 -15.58 5.48
N ILE A 421 -63.87 -14.42 5.13
CA ILE A 421 -63.71 -13.78 3.82
C ILE A 421 -63.36 -12.30 4.00
N GLU A 422 -62.67 -11.73 3.02
CA GLU A 422 -62.44 -10.28 2.90
C GLU A 422 -62.74 -9.84 1.47
N LEU A 423 -63.24 -8.63 1.30
CA LEU A 423 -63.52 -8.01 0.01
C LEU A 423 -62.69 -6.75 -0.14
N PHE A 424 -62.22 -6.46 -1.35
CA PHE A 424 -61.37 -5.31 -1.63
C PHE A 424 -61.90 -4.49 -2.81
N GLU A 425 -61.58 -3.21 -2.86
CA GLU A 425 -61.90 -2.26 -3.94
C GLU A 425 -60.64 -1.52 -4.44
N GLU A 426 -60.66 -1.09 -5.71
CA GLU A 426 -59.62 -0.22 -6.29
C GLU A 426 -59.94 1.27 -6.14
N GLN A 427 -61.23 1.59 -6.01
CA GLN A 427 -61.75 2.94 -5.81
C GLN A 427 -62.11 3.07 -4.33
N ILE A 428 -61.38 3.89 -3.59
CA ILE A 428 -61.60 4.06 -2.15
C ILE A 428 -62.71 5.07 -1.93
N SER A 429 -63.70 4.71 -1.14
CA SER A 429 -64.85 5.57 -0.80
C SER A 429 -64.81 5.98 0.66
N VAL A 430 -64.70 7.28 0.94
CA VAL A 430 -64.66 7.82 2.31
C VAL A 430 -65.92 8.62 2.60
N TYR A 431 -66.78 8.08 3.46
CA TYR A 431 -68.11 8.61 3.74
C TYR A 431 -68.09 9.68 4.84
N ALA A 432 -68.92 10.72 4.71
CA ALA A 432 -69.16 11.70 5.77
C ALA A 432 -69.79 11.05 7.01
N ASN A 433 -70.63 10.03 6.79
CA ASN A 433 -71.08 9.15 7.86
C ASN A 433 -69.94 8.22 8.27
N ASN A 434 -69.20 8.61 9.30
CA ASN A 434 -68.01 7.89 9.74
C ASN A 434 -68.26 6.44 10.17
N SER A 435 -69.51 6.05 10.50
CA SER A 435 -69.86 4.66 10.80
C SER A 435 -69.69 3.72 9.60
N LEU A 436 -69.67 4.24 8.37
CA LEU A 436 -69.39 3.47 7.15
C LEU A 436 -67.89 3.32 6.86
N ASN A 437 -67.03 4.09 7.54
CA ASN A 437 -65.57 4.06 7.38
C ASN A 437 -64.88 3.19 8.46
N TYR A 438 -65.64 2.57 9.36
CA TYR A 438 -65.06 1.70 10.38
C TYR A 438 -64.53 0.42 9.74
N PRO A 439 -63.33 -0.05 10.10
CA PRO A 439 -62.80 -1.30 9.55
C PRO A 439 -63.69 -2.48 9.94
N SER A 440 -63.61 -3.57 9.18
CA SER A 440 -64.36 -4.81 9.46
C SER A 440 -64.08 -5.31 10.89
N CYS A 441 -62.86 -5.12 11.40
CA CYS A 441 -62.39 -5.61 12.69
C CYS A 441 -62.10 -4.52 13.72
N GLU A 442 -62.55 -4.75 14.96
CA GLU A 442 -62.44 -3.77 16.06
C GLU A 442 -60.99 -3.50 16.52
N ALA A 443 -60.05 -4.38 16.20
CA ALA A 443 -58.64 -4.23 16.54
C ALA A 443 -57.83 -3.46 15.46
N SER A 444 -58.43 -3.15 14.30
CA SER A 444 -57.75 -2.49 13.19
C SER A 444 -57.90 -0.96 13.29
N SER A 445 -56.85 -0.22 12.94
CA SER A 445 -56.92 1.24 12.78
C SER A 445 -57.56 1.60 11.44
N SER A 446 -58.48 2.56 11.41
CA SER A 446 -59.00 3.07 10.14
C SER A 446 -58.01 4.05 9.49
N GLU A 447 -57.72 3.84 8.21
CA GLU A 447 -56.89 4.72 7.38
C GLU A 447 -57.66 5.96 6.91
N PHE A 448 -58.99 5.90 6.96
CA PHE A 448 -59.87 6.94 6.47
C PHE A 448 -60.92 7.26 7.52
N SER A 449 -61.13 8.55 7.78
CA SER A 449 -62.17 8.97 8.73
C SER A 449 -62.80 10.29 8.34
N ALA A 450 -64.01 10.52 8.84
CA ALA A 450 -64.69 11.79 8.71
C ALA A 450 -65.12 12.31 10.09
N GLU A 451 -64.99 13.61 10.29
CA GLU A 451 -65.44 14.32 11.47
C GLU A 451 -66.45 15.39 11.06
N LEU A 452 -67.65 15.28 11.62
CA LEU A 452 -68.72 16.26 11.43
C LEU A 452 -68.61 17.35 12.50
N SER A 453 -68.80 18.60 12.11
CA SER A 453 -68.80 19.74 13.05
C SER A 453 -69.78 19.52 14.23
N PRO A 454 -69.32 19.59 15.50
CA PRO A 454 -70.13 19.23 16.67
C PRO A 454 -71.19 20.28 17.02
N SER A 455 -71.04 21.51 16.52
CA SER A 455 -71.97 22.63 16.76
C SER A 455 -73.29 22.51 16.00
N PHE A 456 -73.45 21.48 15.14
CA PHE A 456 -74.61 21.25 14.31
C PHE A 456 -75.22 19.87 14.52
N SER A 457 -76.54 19.79 14.43
CA SER A 457 -77.24 18.50 14.40
C SER A 457 -77.23 17.95 12.98
N TRP A 458 -76.46 16.89 12.78
CA TRP A 458 -76.38 16.16 11.51
C TRP A 458 -77.40 15.03 11.49
N HIS A 459 -78.10 14.90 10.37
CA HIS A 459 -79.11 13.88 10.12
C HIS A 459 -78.66 13.01 8.95
N GLN A 460 -78.92 11.70 9.02
CA GLN A 460 -78.73 10.81 7.88
C GLN A 460 -79.83 11.07 6.84
N GLY A 461 -79.49 10.96 5.56
CA GLY A 461 -80.45 11.01 4.46
C GLY A 461 -81.47 9.86 4.50
N SER A 462 -82.11 9.57 3.37
CA SER A 462 -82.98 8.40 3.21
C SER A 462 -82.31 7.10 3.68
N ALA A 463 -83.10 6.09 4.08
CA ALA A 463 -82.59 4.82 4.62
C ALA A 463 -81.66 4.04 3.67
N GLN A 464 -81.57 4.42 2.40
CA GLN A 464 -80.72 3.82 1.36
C GLN A 464 -79.57 4.74 0.93
N SER A 465 -79.43 5.94 1.50
CA SER A 465 -78.38 6.90 1.15
C SER A 465 -77.29 6.98 2.22
N SER A 466 -76.05 7.18 1.76
CA SER A 466 -74.84 7.33 2.58
C SER A 466 -74.61 8.76 3.07
N TYR A 467 -75.26 9.75 2.44
CA TYR A 467 -75.06 11.15 2.79
C TYR A 467 -75.69 11.57 4.12
N VAL A 468 -75.09 12.58 4.72
CA VAL A 468 -75.60 13.31 5.88
C VAL A 468 -75.91 14.75 5.50
N TYR A 469 -76.85 15.36 6.22
CA TYR A 469 -77.21 16.75 6.02
C TYR A 469 -77.45 17.46 7.34
N THR A 470 -77.34 18.79 7.32
CA THR A 470 -77.75 19.64 8.44
C THR A 470 -78.50 20.85 7.92
N THR A 471 -79.48 21.31 8.71
CA THR A 471 -80.24 22.51 8.42
C THR A 471 -80.05 23.53 9.52
N PHE A 472 -79.78 24.79 9.16
CA PHE A 472 -79.48 25.86 10.09
C PHE A 472 -79.97 27.21 9.56
N ASP A 473 -79.92 28.24 10.40
CA ASP A 473 -80.33 29.61 10.08
C ASP A 473 -79.17 30.60 10.30
N ASN A 474 -79.41 31.89 10.02
CA ASN A 474 -78.42 32.95 10.20
C ASN A 474 -78.10 33.29 11.68
N THR A 475 -78.65 32.58 12.67
CA THR A 475 -78.41 32.87 14.10
C THR A 475 -77.20 32.14 14.67
N HIS A 476 -76.64 31.17 13.94
CA HIS A 476 -75.46 30.40 14.34
C HIS A 476 -74.17 31.21 14.10
N ALA A 477 -73.27 31.22 15.08
CA ALA A 477 -72.00 31.95 15.01
C ALA A 477 -70.90 31.22 14.21
N GLU A 478 -71.05 29.90 14.04
CA GLU A 478 -70.17 29.03 13.28
C GLU A 478 -70.87 28.58 11.99
N THR A 479 -70.12 28.03 11.04
CA THR A 479 -70.63 27.43 9.80
C THR A 479 -70.46 25.92 9.85
N PRO A 480 -71.42 25.12 9.36
CA PRO A 480 -71.25 23.67 9.36
C PRO A 480 -70.10 23.27 8.45
N SER A 481 -69.35 22.27 8.91
CA SER A 481 -68.24 21.68 8.18
C SER A 481 -68.16 20.17 8.35
N VAL A 482 -67.50 19.54 7.38
CA VAL A 482 -67.08 18.14 7.41
C VAL A 482 -65.59 18.08 7.10
N LYS A 483 -64.84 17.39 7.96
CA LYS A 483 -63.41 17.17 7.79
C LYS A 483 -63.15 15.70 7.50
N TYR A 484 -62.62 15.41 6.32
CA TYR A 484 -62.18 14.08 5.95
C TYR A 484 -60.68 13.95 6.13
N SER A 485 -60.25 12.89 6.81
CA SER A 485 -58.84 12.55 7.01
C SER A 485 -58.51 11.35 6.13
N LEU A 486 -57.51 11.52 5.27
CA LEU A 486 -57.11 10.53 4.27
C LEU A 486 -55.67 10.09 4.57
N ASN A 487 -55.42 8.80 4.70
CA ASN A 487 -54.06 8.25 4.81
C ASN A 487 -53.73 7.44 3.56
N VAL A 488 -52.93 8.01 2.66
CA VAL A 488 -52.48 7.35 1.44
C VAL A 488 -51.32 6.43 1.78
N LEU A 489 -51.56 5.11 1.73
CA LEU A 489 -50.58 4.08 2.07
C LEU A 489 -49.38 3.99 1.11
N TYR A 490 -49.61 4.22 -0.18
CA TYR A 490 -48.60 4.03 -1.22
C TYR A 490 -48.44 5.29 -2.07
N PRO A 491 -47.21 5.72 -2.39
CA PRO A 491 -47.00 6.89 -3.25
C PRO A 491 -47.50 6.63 -4.67
N GLY A 492 -48.18 7.61 -5.25
CA GLY A 492 -48.78 7.46 -6.58
C GLY A 492 -49.46 8.71 -7.07
N ASN A 493 -49.99 8.65 -8.29
CA ASN A 493 -50.85 9.69 -8.85
C ASN A 493 -52.31 9.34 -8.55
N TYR A 494 -52.98 10.25 -7.86
CA TYR A 494 -54.35 10.07 -7.39
C TYR A 494 -55.26 11.16 -7.95
N THR A 495 -56.54 10.81 -8.06
CA THR A 495 -57.63 11.73 -8.36
C THR A 495 -58.62 11.69 -7.21
N ILE A 496 -58.91 12.86 -6.63
CA ILE A 496 -59.84 13.02 -5.51
C ILE A 496 -61.09 13.72 -6.01
N ASN A 497 -62.24 13.06 -5.91
CA ASN A 497 -63.54 13.61 -6.26
C ASN A 497 -64.43 13.72 -5.01
N LEU A 498 -65.20 14.80 -4.89
CA LEU A 498 -66.24 14.93 -3.87
C LEU A 498 -67.62 14.68 -4.51
N LEU A 499 -68.36 13.72 -3.96
CA LEU A 499 -69.72 13.42 -4.40
C LEU A 499 -70.72 14.33 -3.69
N THR A 500 -71.63 14.93 -4.47
CA THR A 500 -72.74 15.72 -3.97
C THR A 500 -74.05 15.06 -4.38
N PRO A 501 -74.91 14.66 -3.42
CA PRO A 501 -76.17 13.99 -3.73
C PRO A 501 -77.14 14.93 -4.48
N GLY A 502 -78.06 14.40 -5.26
CA GLY A 502 -79.13 15.17 -5.91
C GLY A 502 -80.16 15.69 -4.92
N CYS A 503 -80.85 16.78 -5.27
CA CYS A 503 -81.84 17.43 -4.40
C CYS A 503 -83.31 17.18 -4.81
N LEU A 504 -83.57 16.51 -5.93
CA LEU A 504 -84.94 16.20 -6.36
C LEU A 504 -85.61 15.13 -5.47
N ALA A 505 -84.84 14.15 -5.01
CA ALA A 505 -85.36 13.02 -4.23
C ALA A 505 -85.89 13.44 -2.85
N ASP A 506 -85.31 14.48 -2.25
CA ASP A 506 -85.65 15.00 -0.92
C ASP A 506 -86.31 16.40 -0.96
N SER A 507 -86.51 16.96 -2.17
CA SER A 507 -87.07 18.31 -2.40
C SER A 507 -86.30 19.44 -1.68
N SER A 508 -85.00 19.27 -1.47
CA SER A 508 -84.17 20.23 -0.71
C SER A 508 -83.52 21.33 -1.55
N CYS A 509 -83.71 21.35 -2.88
CA CYS A 509 -82.97 22.20 -3.82
C CYS A 509 -82.94 23.70 -3.46
N ASP A 510 -84.08 24.26 -3.02
CA ASP A 510 -84.22 25.68 -2.72
C ASP A 510 -83.49 26.10 -1.43
N GLY A 511 -83.23 25.14 -0.52
CA GLY A 511 -82.53 25.38 0.75
C GLY A 511 -81.03 25.11 0.68
N ARG A 512 -80.51 24.49 -0.40
CA ARG A 512 -79.09 24.12 -0.49
C ARG A 512 -78.19 25.32 -0.80
N GLY A 513 -77.03 25.35 -0.15
CA GLY A 513 -76.00 26.37 -0.36
C GLY A 513 -74.84 25.93 -1.23
N THR A 514 -73.83 26.78 -1.26
CA THR A 514 -72.50 26.45 -1.76
C THR A 514 -71.58 26.07 -0.61
N VAL A 515 -70.60 25.21 -0.88
CA VAL A 515 -69.56 24.80 0.06
C VAL A 515 -68.18 25.14 -0.50
N ASN A 516 -67.26 25.52 0.37
CA ASN A 516 -65.84 25.65 0.06
C ASN A 516 -65.12 24.37 0.46
N ALA A 517 -64.66 23.59 -0.52
CA ALA A 517 -63.89 22.38 -0.32
C ALA A 517 -62.40 22.70 -0.46
N THR A 518 -61.64 22.52 0.62
CA THR A 518 -60.22 22.86 0.69
C THR A 518 -59.40 21.65 1.10
N PHE A 519 -58.42 21.30 0.26
CA PHE A 519 -57.58 20.12 0.39
C PHE A 519 -56.18 20.52 0.85
N TYR A 520 -55.72 19.90 1.94
CA TYR A 520 -54.46 20.20 2.61
C TYR A 520 -53.59 18.96 2.76
N ASP A 521 -52.28 19.18 2.80
CA ASP A 521 -51.32 18.21 3.36
C ASP A 521 -51.55 18.07 4.88
N GLY A 522 -51.61 16.83 5.36
CA GLY A 522 -51.98 16.51 6.74
C GLY A 522 -50.94 16.93 7.78
N LEU A 523 -49.65 16.98 7.42
CA LEU A 523 -48.53 17.25 8.32
C LEU A 523 -48.18 18.74 8.39
N ASN A 524 -47.95 19.36 7.23
CA ASN A 524 -47.48 20.74 7.14
C ASN A 524 -48.62 21.75 6.92
N LYS A 525 -49.85 21.27 6.70
CA LYS A 525 -51.05 22.08 6.41
C LYS A 525 -50.92 22.96 5.15
N ASN A 526 -50.07 22.57 4.20
CA ASN A 526 -49.96 23.26 2.93
C ASN A 526 -51.25 23.09 2.12
N LEU A 527 -51.73 24.19 1.55
CA LEU A 527 -52.89 24.20 0.67
C LEU A 527 -52.55 23.55 -0.69
N LEU A 528 -53.28 22.50 -1.05
CA LEU A 528 -53.12 21.79 -2.34
C LEU A 528 -54.16 22.24 -3.37
N SER A 529 -55.43 22.39 -2.95
CA SER A 529 -56.52 22.82 -3.82
C SER A 529 -57.66 23.44 -3.00
N THR A 530 -58.40 24.37 -3.58
CA THR A 530 -59.61 24.96 -2.99
C THR A 530 -60.64 25.23 -4.07
N LYS A 531 -61.90 24.83 -3.87
CA LYS A 531 -63.00 25.01 -4.84
C LYS A 531 -64.32 25.32 -4.13
N ILE A 532 -65.06 26.29 -4.68
CA ILE A 532 -66.45 26.55 -4.30
C ILE A 532 -67.36 25.66 -5.14
N LEU A 533 -68.19 24.85 -4.48
CA LEU A 533 -69.07 23.87 -5.10
C LEU A 533 -70.54 24.17 -4.76
N TYR A 534 -71.40 24.10 -5.77
CA TYR A 534 -72.86 24.27 -5.62
C TYR A 534 -73.52 22.94 -5.24
N GLN A 535 -74.43 22.92 -4.28
CA GLN A 535 -75.07 21.66 -3.85
C GLN A 535 -76.51 21.45 -4.36
N ASN A 536 -77.06 22.37 -5.16
CA ASN A 536 -78.45 22.35 -5.64
C ASN A 536 -78.64 21.59 -6.98
N ASN A 537 -77.80 20.61 -7.26
CA ASN A 537 -77.91 19.77 -8.45
C ASN A 537 -79.13 18.84 -8.38
N ASP A 538 -79.87 18.72 -9.50
CA ASP A 538 -81.07 17.89 -9.60
C ASP A 538 -80.80 16.41 -9.28
N TYR A 539 -79.69 15.89 -9.81
CA TYR A 539 -79.21 14.51 -9.68
C TYR A 539 -77.79 14.49 -9.10
N ASP A 540 -77.35 13.35 -8.57
CA ASP A 540 -76.00 13.17 -8.03
C ASP A 540 -74.93 13.68 -9.00
N LYS A 541 -73.93 14.38 -8.47
CA LYS A 541 -72.77 14.87 -9.23
C LYS A 541 -71.50 14.59 -8.46
N TYR A 542 -70.38 14.56 -9.17
CA TYR A 542 -69.05 14.60 -8.59
C TYR A 542 -68.31 15.86 -9.04
N ASP A 543 -67.51 16.41 -8.15
CA ASP A 543 -66.59 17.51 -8.45
C ASP A 543 -65.16 17.03 -8.24
N ASN A 544 -64.31 17.14 -9.27
CA ASN A 544 -62.89 16.83 -9.15
C ASN A 544 -62.19 17.89 -8.31
N LEU A 545 -61.59 17.52 -7.19
CA LEU A 545 -60.94 18.45 -6.26
C LEU A 545 -59.43 18.54 -6.48
N TYR A 546 -58.79 17.39 -6.70
CA TYR A 546 -57.34 17.29 -6.86
C TYR A 546 -56.99 16.18 -7.85
N ALA A 547 -55.93 16.40 -8.63
CA ALA A 547 -55.30 15.38 -9.46
C ALA A 547 -53.79 15.62 -9.44
N GLY A 548 -53.04 14.65 -8.91
CA GLY A 548 -51.59 14.80 -8.74
C GLY A 548 -50.99 13.72 -7.87
N HIS A 549 -49.70 13.86 -7.61
CA HIS A 549 -48.96 12.92 -6.77
C HIS A 549 -49.37 13.08 -5.30
N LEU A 550 -49.60 11.97 -4.60
CA LEU A 550 -49.86 11.91 -3.15
C LEU A 550 -49.02 10.82 -2.51
N GLU A 551 -48.52 11.09 -1.31
CA GLU A 551 -47.73 10.20 -0.44
C GLU A 551 -47.94 10.63 1.02
N GLY A 552 -48.61 9.81 1.83
CA GLY A 552 -48.84 10.07 3.26
C GLY A 552 -50.23 10.63 3.59
N SER A 553 -50.31 11.49 4.61
CA SER A 553 -51.59 11.92 5.20
C SER A 553 -52.07 13.26 4.63
N TYR A 554 -53.38 13.36 4.39
CA TYR A 554 -54.06 14.52 3.82
C TYR A 554 -55.39 14.80 4.54
N GLU A 555 -55.84 16.05 4.46
CA GLU A 555 -57.12 16.47 5.03
C GLU A 555 -57.94 17.24 3.99
N LEU A 556 -59.20 16.86 3.79
CA LEU A 556 -60.17 17.66 3.04
C LEU A 556 -61.17 18.28 4.02
N GLU A 557 -61.23 19.61 4.03
CA GLU A 557 -62.22 20.35 4.80
C GLU A 557 -63.27 20.94 3.87
N VAL A 558 -64.53 20.56 4.07
CA VAL A 558 -65.68 21.08 3.34
C VAL A 558 -66.49 21.94 4.28
N ILE A 559 -66.53 23.25 4.04
CA ILE A 559 -67.20 24.24 4.91
C ILE A 559 -68.32 24.91 4.13
N TYR A 560 -69.49 25.12 4.74
CA TYR A 560 -70.53 25.94 4.13
C TYR A 560 -70.04 27.37 3.83
N HIS A 561 -70.29 27.86 2.61
CA HIS A 561 -69.82 29.16 2.15
C HIS A 561 -70.94 30.20 2.09
N GLU A 562 -71.93 30.03 1.19
CA GLU A 562 -73.01 31.00 1.00
C GLU A 562 -74.29 30.37 0.42
N PRO A 563 -75.48 30.96 0.68
CA PRO A 563 -76.72 30.47 0.10
C PRO A 563 -76.84 30.78 -1.40
N ILE A 564 -77.44 29.86 -2.14
CA ILE A 564 -77.69 30.03 -3.59
C ILE A 564 -78.89 30.94 -3.81
N VAL A 565 -79.93 30.81 -2.98
CA VAL A 565 -81.13 31.66 -2.97
C VAL A 565 -81.01 32.70 -1.85
N ARG A 566 -81.00 33.99 -2.20
CA ARG A 566 -80.65 35.10 -1.28
C ARG A 566 -81.67 35.36 -0.17
N ASP A 567 -82.90 34.88 -0.30
CA ASP A 567 -84.02 35.13 0.64
C ASP A 567 -84.44 33.86 1.40
N ALA A 568 -83.59 32.82 1.47
CA ALA A 568 -83.89 31.61 2.24
C ALA A 568 -83.73 31.86 3.75
N ASP A 569 -84.77 31.54 4.54
CA ASP A 569 -84.74 31.63 6.02
C ASP A 569 -84.03 30.43 6.68
N GLN A 570 -83.84 29.34 5.92
CA GLN A 570 -83.21 28.09 6.37
C GLN A 570 -82.27 27.57 5.29
N PHE A 571 -81.04 27.24 5.68
CA PHE A 571 -79.99 26.72 4.81
C PHE A 571 -79.75 25.25 5.08
N THR A 572 -79.41 24.52 4.03
CA THR A 572 -79.08 23.09 4.07
C THR A 572 -77.68 22.89 3.50
N MET A 573 -76.84 22.20 4.26
CA MET A 573 -75.57 21.64 3.79
C MET A 573 -75.70 20.13 3.72
N VAL A 574 -75.24 19.53 2.63
CA VAL A 574 -75.16 18.08 2.46
C VAL A 574 -73.70 17.62 2.36
N ALA A 575 -73.40 16.41 2.79
CA ALA A 575 -72.09 15.79 2.61
C ALA A 575 -72.27 14.29 2.43
N ASP A 576 -71.72 13.73 1.35
CA ASP A 576 -71.76 12.30 1.07
C ASP A 576 -70.35 11.72 1.21
N GLU A 577 -69.72 11.32 0.12
CA GLU A 577 -68.43 10.65 0.12
C GLU A 577 -67.39 11.38 -0.72
N ILE A 578 -66.13 11.05 -0.44
CA ILE A 578 -65.00 11.32 -1.33
C ILE A 578 -64.64 10.02 -2.03
N GLU A 579 -64.53 10.07 -3.35
CA GLU A 579 -63.99 8.98 -4.16
C GLU A 579 -62.52 9.25 -4.47
N ILE A 580 -61.66 8.30 -4.14
CA ILE A 580 -60.23 8.34 -4.40
C ILE A 580 -59.91 7.30 -5.49
N PHE A 581 -59.51 7.80 -6.66
CA PHE A 581 -59.09 6.97 -7.78
C PHE A 581 -57.57 6.94 -7.86
N VAL A 582 -57.01 5.73 -7.85
CA VAL A 582 -55.61 5.53 -8.20
C VAL A 582 -55.47 5.63 -9.72
N VAL A 583 -54.65 6.57 -10.21
CA VAL A 583 -54.32 6.69 -11.64
C VAL A 583 -53.15 5.78 -11.98
N ASP A 584 -52.08 5.85 -11.20
CA ASP A 584 -50.93 4.95 -11.28
C ASP A 584 -50.14 5.02 -9.97
N PHE A 585 -49.53 3.92 -9.54
CA PHE A 585 -48.63 3.93 -8.39
C PHE A 585 -47.22 4.33 -8.84
N ALA A 586 -46.43 4.91 -7.93
CA ALA A 586 -45.03 5.19 -8.22
C ALA A 586 -44.27 3.88 -8.48
N SER A 587 -43.24 3.91 -9.34
CA SER A 587 -42.45 2.71 -9.66
C SER A 587 -41.80 2.04 -8.44
N SER A 588 -41.55 2.82 -7.37
CA SER A 588 -41.06 2.33 -6.07
C SER A 588 -42.03 1.37 -5.38
N VAL A 589 -43.34 1.50 -5.61
CA VAL A 589 -44.37 0.60 -5.03
C VAL A 589 -44.24 -0.81 -5.60
N PHE A 590 -43.81 -0.93 -6.85
CA PHE A 590 -43.62 -2.22 -7.51
C PHE A 590 -42.21 -2.79 -7.30
N ASP A 591 -41.33 -2.06 -6.61
CA ASP A 591 -39.97 -2.50 -6.27
C ASP A 591 -39.95 -3.25 -4.92
N TYR A 592 -40.86 -4.22 -4.76
CA TYR A 592 -40.96 -5.08 -3.58
C TYR A 592 -39.97 -6.26 -3.63
N SER A 593 -38.92 -6.15 -4.44
CA SER A 593 -37.81 -7.10 -4.44
C SER A 593 -36.87 -6.77 -3.28
N ASP A 594 -36.88 -7.60 -2.24
CA ASP A 594 -35.93 -7.65 -1.12
C ASP A 594 -35.29 -6.30 -0.75
N GLU A 595 -35.91 -5.53 0.15
CA GLU A 595 -35.34 -4.31 0.76
C GLU A 595 -34.00 -4.52 1.51
N THR A 596 -33.42 -5.73 1.44
CA THR A 596 -32.12 -6.08 2.02
C THR A 596 -30.95 -5.99 1.01
N VAL A 597 -31.16 -5.55 -0.23
CA VAL A 597 -30.08 -5.54 -1.24
C VAL A 597 -29.08 -4.38 -1.02
N PHE A 598 -27.93 -4.63 -0.41
CA PHE A 598 -26.86 -3.65 -0.13
C PHE A 598 -26.27 -2.91 -1.35
N ASN A 599 -26.57 -3.36 -2.57
CA ASN A 599 -25.97 -2.90 -3.83
C ASN A 599 -24.43 -2.73 -3.73
N GLY A 600 -23.76 -3.65 -3.03
CA GLY A 600 -22.32 -3.66 -2.88
C GLY A 600 -21.73 -2.66 -1.88
N LEU A 601 -22.51 -1.98 -1.03
CA LEU A 601 -21.99 -1.06 0.00
C LEU A 601 -22.73 -1.24 1.33
N VAL A 602 -21.98 -1.43 2.42
CA VAL A 602 -22.57 -1.51 3.77
C VAL A 602 -21.61 -0.99 4.84
N GLN A 603 -22.16 -0.44 5.92
CA GLN A 603 -21.40 -0.04 7.12
C GLN A 603 -21.57 -1.07 8.23
N TYR A 604 -20.46 -1.42 8.88
CA TYR A 604 -20.39 -2.36 10.00
C TYR A 604 -19.87 -1.68 11.26
N SER A 605 -20.61 -1.80 12.37
CA SER A 605 -20.13 -1.38 13.68
C SER A 605 -19.32 -2.49 14.34
N VAL A 606 -18.07 -2.22 14.66
CA VAL A 606 -17.19 -3.16 15.38
C VAL A 606 -17.67 -3.33 16.84
N ASN A 607 -18.17 -2.27 17.48
CA ASN A 607 -18.62 -2.29 18.87
C ASN A 607 -19.97 -3.01 19.06
N ASN A 608 -20.96 -2.64 18.25
CA ASN A 608 -22.30 -3.26 18.31
C ASN A 608 -22.35 -4.61 17.56
N GLN A 609 -21.28 -4.93 16.83
CA GLN A 609 -21.13 -6.10 15.97
C GLN A 609 -22.28 -6.30 14.98
N SER A 610 -22.83 -5.19 14.47
CA SER A 610 -24.02 -5.18 13.62
C SER A 610 -23.78 -4.40 12.33
N LEU A 611 -24.53 -4.75 11.29
CA LEU A 611 -24.56 -4.01 10.04
C LEU A 611 -25.67 -2.95 10.11
N TYR A 612 -25.32 -1.72 9.76
CA TYR A 612 -26.29 -0.65 9.59
C TYR A 612 -26.86 -0.75 8.18
N THR A 613 -28.14 -1.09 8.12
CA THR A 613 -28.90 -1.14 6.86
C THR A 613 -29.77 0.09 6.68
N HIS A 614 -30.08 0.80 7.77
CA HIS A 614 -30.83 2.06 7.83
C HIS A 614 -30.33 2.89 9.03
N GLY A 615 -30.16 4.21 8.83
CA GLY A 615 -29.50 5.12 9.78
C GLY A 615 -30.10 5.09 11.19
N ALA A 616 -29.25 4.99 12.21
CA ALA A 616 -29.67 5.07 13.60
C ALA A 616 -29.94 6.53 14.01
N ASP A 617 -31.12 6.77 14.60
CA ASP A 617 -31.58 7.92 15.37
C ASP A 617 -30.82 9.27 15.32
N HIS A 618 -31.60 10.33 15.05
CA HIS A 618 -31.52 11.66 15.66
C HIS A 618 -30.15 12.20 16.09
N ASN A 619 -29.20 12.30 15.16
CA ASN A 619 -28.33 13.49 14.91
C ASN A 619 -27.06 13.18 14.11
N SER A 620 -26.76 11.94 13.78
CA SER A 620 -25.54 11.60 13.04
C SER A 620 -25.66 10.22 12.41
N THR A 621 -25.64 10.15 11.08
CA THR A 621 -25.19 9.06 10.18
C THR A 621 -26.12 8.85 8.99
N ILE A 622 -25.49 8.68 7.83
CA ILE A 622 -26.07 8.59 6.50
C ILE A 622 -26.23 7.11 6.16
N ASP A 623 -27.33 6.74 5.51
CA ASP A 623 -27.56 5.38 5.03
C ASP A 623 -26.76 5.12 3.74
N LEU A 624 -25.55 4.58 3.91
CA LEU A 624 -24.65 4.25 2.80
C LEU A 624 -25.22 3.15 1.88
N ALA A 625 -25.98 2.20 2.43
CA ALA A 625 -26.60 1.14 1.64
C ALA A 625 -27.66 1.73 0.69
N LYS A 626 -28.56 2.57 1.22
CA LYS A 626 -29.55 3.30 0.42
C LYS A 626 -28.92 4.25 -0.59
N TYR A 627 -27.81 4.90 -0.23
CA TYR A 627 -27.07 5.74 -1.17
C TYR A 627 -26.61 4.92 -2.38
N ALA A 628 -25.94 3.78 -2.16
CA ALA A 628 -25.47 2.93 -3.24
C ALA A 628 -26.61 2.42 -4.13
N GLN A 629 -27.77 2.09 -3.55
CA GLN A 629 -28.97 1.69 -4.30
C GLN A 629 -29.55 2.82 -5.16
N THR A 630 -29.50 4.07 -4.68
CA THR A 630 -30.08 5.23 -5.37
C THR A 630 -29.17 5.76 -6.47
N VAL A 631 -27.86 5.72 -6.22
CA VAL A 631 -26.85 6.42 -7.03
C VAL A 631 -26.25 5.52 -8.11
N PHE A 632 -26.11 4.23 -7.85
CA PHE A 632 -25.49 3.28 -8.77
C PHE A 632 -26.49 2.24 -9.29
N PRO A 633 -26.28 1.66 -10.50
CA PRO A 633 -27.09 0.56 -10.99
C PRO A 633 -27.15 -0.61 -10.01
N LYS A 634 -28.27 -1.36 -9.99
CA LYS A 634 -28.38 -2.60 -9.18
C LYS A 634 -27.28 -3.60 -9.58
N TYR A 635 -26.75 -4.32 -8.60
CA TYR A 635 -25.63 -5.27 -8.72
C TYR A 635 -24.32 -4.64 -9.21
N SER A 636 -24.10 -3.36 -8.87
CA SER A 636 -22.83 -2.70 -9.18
C SER A 636 -21.70 -3.32 -8.35
N GLU A 637 -20.57 -3.58 -9.01
CA GLU A 637 -19.33 -3.91 -8.32
C GLU A 637 -18.63 -2.62 -7.92
N LEU A 638 -18.56 -2.37 -6.60
CA LEU A 638 -18.05 -1.13 -6.04
C LEU A 638 -16.61 -1.27 -5.53
N TYR A 639 -15.85 -0.20 -5.69
CA TYR A 639 -14.58 0.08 -5.02
C TYR A 639 -14.78 1.32 -4.15
N ALA A 640 -14.11 1.36 -3.00
CA ALA A 640 -14.21 2.50 -2.11
C ALA A 640 -12.82 2.86 -1.57
N ALA A 641 -12.55 4.15 -1.41
CA ALA A 641 -11.38 4.63 -0.69
C ALA A 641 -11.67 5.96 0.01
N ARG A 642 -11.01 6.17 1.14
CA ARG A 642 -11.05 7.44 1.87
C ARG A 642 -9.87 8.32 1.47
N TYR A 643 -10.14 9.59 1.17
CA TYR A 643 -9.12 10.62 1.03
C TYR A 643 -9.52 11.84 1.85
N LYS A 644 -8.74 12.15 2.89
CA LYS A 644 -9.08 13.16 3.91
C LYS A 644 -10.46 12.82 4.52
N GLU A 645 -11.39 13.77 4.53
CA GLU A 645 -12.76 13.57 5.04
C GLU A 645 -13.76 13.08 3.99
N ASN A 646 -13.26 12.66 2.82
CA ASN A 646 -14.13 12.26 1.71
C ASN A 646 -14.07 10.75 1.47
N LEU A 647 -15.23 10.12 1.34
CA LEU A 647 -15.37 8.75 0.83
C LEU A 647 -15.58 8.82 -0.69
N THR A 648 -14.71 8.17 -1.44
CA THR A 648 -14.85 8.07 -2.90
C THR A 648 -15.30 6.67 -3.26
N LEU A 649 -16.40 6.57 -4.01
CA LEU A 649 -16.99 5.34 -4.51
C LEU A 649 -16.82 5.27 -6.02
N LEU A 650 -16.46 4.10 -6.52
CA LEU A 650 -16.26 3.83 -7.94
C LEU A 650 -16.97 2.54 -8.33
N THR A 651 -17.68 2.53 -9.45
CA THR A 651 -18.17 1.29 -10.06
C THR A 651 -17.13 0.69 -10.98
N SER A 652 -17.13 -0.64 -11.16
CA SER A 652 -16.29 -1.30 -12.16
C SER A 652 -16.58 -0.82 -13.60
N SER A 653 -17.78 -0.25 -13.86
CA SER A 653 -18.18 0.36 -15.14
C SER A 653 -17.65 1.78 -15.37
N GLY A 654 -17.01 2.40 -14.38
CA GLY A 654 -16.35 3.70 -14.49
C GLY A 654 -17.16 4.90 -14.01
N ASP A 655 -18.15 4.71 -13.15
CA ASP A 655 -18.90 5.78 -12.50
C ASP A 655 -18.22 6.14 -11.18
N ILE A 656 -17.93 7.43 -10.94
CA ILE A 656 -17.35 7.93 -9.70
C ILE A 656 -18.36 8.80 -8.96
N SER A 657 -18.41 8.62 -7.64
CA SER A 657 -19.15 9.48 -6.72
C SER A 657 -18.28 9.80 -5.52
N THR A 658 -18.23 11.07 -5.11
CA THR A 658 -17.45 11.49 -3.94
C THR A 658 -18.36 12.06 -2.89
N PHE A 659 -18.30 11.49 -1.70
CA PHE A 659 -19.01 11.90 -0.52
C PHE A 659 -18.10 12.76 0.36
N LYS A 660 -18.57 13.94 0.78
CA LYS A 660 -17.89 14.76 1.79
C LYS A 660 -18.64 14.66 3.11
N TRP A 661 -17.96 14.27 4.18
CA TRP A 661 -18.53 14.31 5.51
C TRP A 661 -18.40 15.72 6.11
N ASP A 662 -19.49 16.48 6.17
CA ASP A 662 -19.55 17.72 6.94
C ASP A 662 -20.31 17.48 8.24
N SER A 663 -19.62 17.62 9.37
CA SER A 663 -20.20 17.48 10.71
C SER A 663 -21.25 18.56 11.03
N ASN A 664 -21.29 19.66 10.26
CA ASN A 664 -22.16 20.81 10.51
C ASN A 664 -23.26 21.04 9.45
N SER A 665 -23.04 20.77 8.16
CA SER A 665 -23.99 21.20 7.12
C SER A 665 -25.02 20.17 6.66
N LYS A 666 -24.86 18.87 6.93
CA LYS A 666 -25.80 17.80 6.49
C LYS A 666 -26.23 17.92 5.00
N GLU A 667 -25.43 18.56 4.13
CA GLU A 667 -25.75 18.74 2.71
C GLU A 667 -24.95 17.79 1.82
N TRP A 668 -25.64 17.21 0.83
CA TRP A 668 -25.11 16.23 -0.12
C TRP A 668 -24.75 16.90 -1.45
N SER A 669 -23.62 16.53 -2.04
CA SER A 669 -23.35 16.77 -3.46
C SER A 669 -23.20 15.42 -4.15
N SER A 670 -24.24 14.97 -4.86
CA SER A 670 -24.32 13.67 -5.53
C SER A 670 -24.00 13.79 -7.03
N ASP A 671 -22.89 14.41 -7.38
CA ASP A 671 -22.45 14.46 -8.77
C ASP A 671 -21.79 13.12 -9.12
N VAL A 672 -22.59 12.20 -9.69
CA VAL A 672 -22.04 11.02 -10.36
C VAL A 672 -21.52 11.44 -11.71
N SER A 673 -20.24 11.17 -11.95
CA SER A 673 -19.64 11.38 -13.27
C SER A 673 -19.07 10.09 -13.78
N ARG A 674 -19.14 9.88 -15.09
CA ARG A 674 -18.55 8.71 -15.72
C ARG A 674 -17.14 9.05 -16.22
N ILE A 675 -16.14 8.40 -15.64
CA ILE A 675 -14.72 8.62 -15.94
C ILE A 675 -14.14 7.58 -16.89
N GLY A 676 -14.82 6.43 -17.06
CA GLY A 676 -14.30 5.36 -17.90
C GLY A 676 -15.30 4.28 -18.27
N THR A 677 -14.75 3.18 -18.77
CA THR A 677 -15.50 1.98 -19.20
C THR A 677 -15.14 0.75 -18.39
N LYS A 678 -13.97 0.72 -17.76
CA LYS A 678 -13.54 -0.39 -16.91
C LYS A 678 -12.58 0.09 -15.82
N ILE A 679 -12.96 -0.05 -14.56
CA ILE A 679 -12.08 0.17 -13.41
C ILE A 679 -11.51 -1.18 -12.98
N ARG A 680 -10.23 -1.19 -12.60
CA ARG A 680 -9.51 -2.39 -12.14
C ARG A 680 -9.01 -2.27 -10.70
N GLY A 681 -8.80 -1.05 -10.22
CA GLY A 681 -8.31 -0.83 -8.88
C GLY A 681 -8.41 0.62 -8.43
N LEU A 682 -8.39 0.79 -7.11
CA LEU A 682 -8.41 2.06 -6.41
C LEU A 682 -7.40 1.97 -5.27
N SER A 683 -6.50 2.93 -5.17
CA SER A 683 -5.47 2.95 -4.12
C SER A 683 -5.18 4.36 -3.64
N THR A 684 -4.64 4.49 -2.43
CA THR A 684 -4.30 5.79 -1.81
C THR A 684 -2.82 6.10 -1.96
N PHE A 685 -2.48 7.37 -2.01
CA PHE A 685 -1.11 7.88 -1.95
C PHE A 685 -1.08 9.28 -1.30
N SER A 686 0.10 9.83 -1.01
CA SER A 686 0.17 11.11 -0.26
C SER A 686 -0.59 12.26 -0.92
N GLY A 687 -0.66 12.27 -2.25
CA GLY A 687 -1.31 13.32 -3.03
C GLY A 687 -2.80 13.11 -3.35
N GLY A 688 -3.39 11.95 -3.05
CA GLY A 688 -4.75 11.64 -3.51
C GLY A 688 -5.09 10.15 -3.59
N LEU A 689 -5.96 9.83 -4.54
CA LEU A 689 -6.31 8.48 -4.97
C LEU A 689 -5.76 8.21 -6.37
N VAL A 690 -5.36 6.96 -6.62
CA VAL A 690 -5.01 6.44 -7.94
C VAL A 690 -6.10 5.48 -8.37
N ILE A 691 -6.60 5.68 -9.60
CA ILE A 691 -7.62 4.86 -10.23
C ILE A 691 -6.97 4.18 -11.44
N THR A 692 -6.96 2.85 -11.47
CA THR A 692 -6.41 2.08 -12.59
C THR A 692 -7.54 1.51 -13.45
N GLY A 693 -7.37 1.50 -14.77
CA GLY A 693 -8.45 1.03 -15.65
C GLY A 693 -8.34 1.47 -17.10
N SER A 694 -9.51 1.69 -17.71
CA SER A 694 -9.72 2.14 -19.08
C SER A 694 -10.70 3.31 -19.08
N PHE A 695 -10.21 4.47 -19.47
CA PHE A 695 -10.89 5.76 -19.28
C PHE A 695 -11.36 6.37 -20.60
N ASN A 696 -12.41 7.18 -20.55
CA ASN A 696 -12.91 7.88 -21.73
C ASN A 696 -12.01 9.09 -22.01
N GLU A 697 -11.68 9.34 -23.28
CA GLU A 697 -10.94 10.51 -23.76
C GLU A 697 -9.43 10.58 -23.45
N SER A 698 -8.89 9.69 -22.63
CA SER A 698 -7.47 9.69 -22.27
C SER A 698 -6.71 8.48 -22.84
N SER A 699 -5.54 8.70 -23.45
CA SER A 699 -4.62 7.63 -23.84
C SER A 699 -3.84 7.06 -22.65
N THR A 700 -4.41 7.13 -21.43
CA THR A 700 -3.78 6.62 -20.21
C THR A 700 -4.58 5.51 -19.57
N GLY A 701 -3.89 4.58 -18.91
CA GLY A 701 -4.51 3.55 -18.06
C GLY A 701 -4.52 3.85 -16.57
N ALA A 702 -4.18 5.08 -16.13
CA ALA A 702 -4.31 5.50 -14.74
C ALA A 702 -4.72 6.98 -14.60
N LEU A 703 -5.70 7.24 -13.73
CA LEU A 703 -6.12 8.59 -13.34
C LEU A 703 -5.77 8.83 -11.86
N GLY A 704 -5.46 10.08 -11.54
CA GLY A 704 -5.34 10.56 -10.17
C GLY A 704 -6.56 11.38 -9.77
N PHE A 705 -6.92 11.34 -8.49
CA PHE A 705 -8.00 12.12 -7.91
C PHE A 705 -7.59 12.74 -6.57
N ASN A 706 -7.54 14.07 -6.51
CA ASN A 706 -7.21 14.83 -5.29
C ASN A 706 -8.33 15.81 -4.89
N GLY A 707 -9.55 15.57 -5.38
CA GLY A 707 -10.66 16.52 -5.45
C GLY A 707 -10.96 16.95 -6.89
N THR A 708 -9.97 16.88 -7.77
CA THR A 708 -10.12 16.99 -9.23
C THR A 708 -9.44 15.80 -9.91
N LEU A 709 -9.96 15.37 -11.05
CA LEU A 709 -9.36 14.31 -11.87
C LEU A 709 -8.16 14.86 -12.65
N PHE A 710 -7.08 14.10 -12.69
CA PHE A 710 -5.92 14.34 -13.54
C PHE A 710 -5.38 13.02 -14.10
N SER A 711 -4.60 13.08 -15.17
CA SER A 711 -4.07 11.87 -15.83
C SER A 711 -2.62 11.63 -15.43
N PHE A 712 -2.26 10.37 -15.18
CA PHE A 712 -0.85 9.98 -15.08
C PHE A 712 -0.28 9.70 -16.47
N PRO A 713 1.03 9.90 -16.71
CA PRO A 713 1.67 9.62 -17.99
C PRO A 713 1.93 8.11 -18.20
N VAL A 714 0.88 7.28 -18.09
CA VAL A 714 0.96 5.81 -18.21
C VAL A 714 0.16 5.35 -19.44
N PRO A 715 0.79 4.85 -20.51
CA PRO A 715 0.16 4.73 -21.84
C PRO A 715 -0.76 3.50 -22.02
N GLU A 716 -0.65 2.48 -21.17
CA GLU A 716 -1.41 1.22 -21.31
C GLU A 716 -2.42 1.04 -20.16
N SER A 717 -3.47 0.24 -20.38
CA SER A 717 -4.42 -0.09 -19.32
C SER A 717 -3.72 -0.81 -18.18
N THR A 718 -3.71 -0.22 -16.99
CA THR A 718 -3.01 -0.79 -15.85
C THR A 718 -3.92 -1.59 -14.92
N SER A 719 -3.37 -2.62 -14.28
CA SER A 719 -4.12 -3.46 -13.34
C SER A 719 -3.71 -3.28 -11.90
N ARG A 720 -2.43 -3.07 -11.64
CA ARG A 720 -1.85 -3.00 -10.31
C ARG A 720 -1.09 -1.70 -10.13
N VAL A 721 -1.22 -1.14 -8.93
CA VAL A 721 -0.38 -0.04 -8.46
C VAL A 721 0.14 -0.40 -7.08
N CYS A 722 1.42 -0.14 -6.82
CA CYS A 722 1.95 -0.16 -5.46
C CYS A 722 2.63 1.17 -5.14
N ASN A 723 2.55 1.56 -3.86
CA ASN A 723 3.11 2.81 -3.36
C ASN A 723 4.34 2.50 -2.50
N LEU A 724 5.47 3.11 -2.82
CA LEU A 724 6.74 2.86 -2.14
C LEU A 724 7.52 4.16 -1.96
N THR A 725 8.25 4.26 -0.86
CA THR A 725 9.15 5.39 -0.61
C THR A 725 10.61 4.92 -0.73
N LEU A 726 11.37 5.54 -1.63
CA LEU A 726 12.80 5.28 -1.83
C LEU A 726 13.56 6.60 -1.84
N GLU A 727 14.69 6.65 -1.13
CA GLU A 727 15.53 7.87 -0.99
C GLU A 727 14.76 9.12 -0.52
N GLY A 728 13.67 8.94 0.26
CA GLY A 728 12.82 10.03 0.72
C GLY A 728 11.83 10.56 -0.32
N HIS A 729 11.72 9.90 -1.48
CA HIS A 729 10.75 10.19 -2.53
C HIS A 729 9.70 9.08 -2.61
N GLU A 730 8.43 9.47 -2.73
CA GLU A 730 7.32 8.54 -2.95
C GLU A 730 7.17 8.24 -4.45
N PHE A 731 7.05 6.96 -4.78
CA PHE A 731 6.87 6.47 -6.13
C PHE A 731 5.62 5.58 -6.22
N LEU A 732 4.85 5.79 -7.30
CA LEU A 732 3.76 4.91 -7.70
C LEU A 732 4.24 4.01 -8.83
N MET A 733 4.29 2.70 -8.57
CA MET A 733 4.72 1.72 -9.57
C MET A 733 3.50 1.01 -10.16
N PHE A 734 3.33 1.12 -11.47
CA PHE A 734 2.22 0.56 -12.23
C PHE A 734 2.65 -0.68 -13.00
N ASP A 735 1.99 -1.82 -12.73
CA ASP A 735 2.25 -3.14 -13.30
C ASP A 735 3.73 -3.53 -13.38
N ASN A 736 4.57 -3.00 -12.48
CA ASN A 736 6.03 -3.17 -12.50
C ASN A 736 6.77 -2.62 -13.75
N HIS A 737 6.14 -1.74 -14.52
CA HIS A 737 6.71 -1.16 -15.75
C HIS A 737 6.93 0.35 -15.66
N TYR A 738 5.97 1.07 -15.08
CA TYR A 738 5.99 2.53 -15.03
C TYR A 738 6.06 3.01 -13.58
N ALA A 739 7.17 3.63 -13.20
CA ALA A 739 7.30 4.32 -11.92
C ALA A 739 7.00 5.81 -12.10
N ILE A 740 6.08 6.38 -11.34
CA ILE A 740 5.78 7.81 -11.31
C ILE A 740 6.31 8.38 -10.00
N ASN A 741 7.17 9.40 -10.06
CA ASN A 741 7.57 10.14 -8.86
C ASN A 741 6.41 11.06 -8.46
N VAL A 742 5.88 10.91 -7.25
CA VAL A 742 4.70 11.67 -6.81
C VAL A 742 4.99 13.17 -6.73
N SER A 743 6.20 13.56 -6.34
CA SER A 743 6.57 14.97 -6.18
C SER A 743 6.72 15.70 -7.51
N THR A 744 7.24 15.03 -8.55
CA THR A 744 7.43 15.65 -9.88
C THR A 744 6.30 15.35 -10.86
N GLN A 745 5.49 14.31 -10.60
CA GLN A 745 4.45 13.76 -11.48
C GLN A 745 4.96 13.22 -12.82
N ASP A 746 6.27 13.02 -12.95
CA ASP A 746 6.91 12.49 -14.15
C ASP A 746 7.24 11.00 -14.02
N VAL A 747 7.36 10.33 -15.17
CA VAL A 747 7.87 8.94 -15.23
C VAL A 747 9.32 8.92 -14.77
N ALA A 748 9.55 8.28 -13.63
CA ALA A 748 10.88 7.97 -13.12
C ALA A 748 11.51 6.91 -14.01
N LYS A 749 12.63 7.26 -14.66
CA LYS A 749 13.41 6.33 -15.47
C LYS A 749 14.42 5.62 -14.58
N ASN A 750 14.62 4.34 -14.81
CA ASN A 750 15.74 3.63 -14.23
C ASN A 750 17.04 4.29 -14.70
N THR A 751 17.88 4.65 -13.75
CA THR A 751 19.21 5.21 -13.98
C THR A 751 20.25 4.27 -13.37
N SER A 752 21.53 4.48 -13.66
CA SER A 752 22.56 3.71 -12.95
C SER A 752 22.61 4.05 -11.46
N LYS A 753 22.12 5.24 -11.04
CA LYS A 753 22.09 5.62 -9.62
C LYS A 753 21.00 4.88 -8.84
N LEU A 754 19.79 4.86 -9.39
CA LEU A 754 18.65 4.18 -8.80
C LEU A 754 17.83 3.54 -9.91
N SER A 755 17.62 2.23 -9.77
CA SER A 755 16.79 1.43 -10.65
C SER A 755 16.03 0.42 -9.82
N PHE A 756 14.72 0.31 -10.00
CA PHE A 756 13.89 -0.56 -9.17
C PHE A 756 12.68 -1.13 -9.91
N SER A 757 12.13 -2.19 -9.31
CA SER A 757 10.86 -2.82 -9.62
C SER A 757 10.14 -3.13 -8.32
N ALA A 758 8.82 -3.03 -8.32
CA ALA A 758 8.00 -3.47 -7.20
C ALA A 758 6.63 -3.96 -7.69
N SER A 759 6.26 -5.18 -7.31
CA SER A 759 4.94 -5.75 -7.57
C SER A 759 3.96 -5.49 -6.42
N SER A 760 4.48 -5.37 -5.19
CA SER A 760 3.74 -5.01 -3.99
C SER A 760 4.69 -4.39 -2.97
N SER A 761 4.15 -3.55 -2.09
CA SER A 761 4.88 -2.87 -1.03
C SER A 761 3.94 -2.54 0.13
N GLY A 762 4.50 -2.43 1.33
CA GLY A 762 3.82 -1.97 2.52
C GLY A 762 4.81 -1.32 3.50
N SER A 763 4.35 -0.30 4.23
CA SER A 763 5.15 0.41 5.23
C SER A 763 4.46 0.31 6.59
N ASN A 764 5.21 0.00 7.64
CA ASN A 764 4.67 -0.01 9.00
C ASN A 764 4.82 1.36 9.70
N TYR A 765 4.34 1.47 10.94
CA TYR A 765 4.43 2.69 11.75
C TYR A 765 5.85 3.11 12.14
N ALA A 766 6.84 2.20 12.05
CA ALA A 766 8.25 2.50 12.27
C ALA A 766 8.96 2.99 11.00
N ASN A 767 8.22 3.20 9.89
CA ASN A 767 8.76 3.53 8.57
C ASN A 767 9.66 2.42 7.99
N ASP A 768 9.49 1.19 8.44
CA ASP A 768 10.08 0.03 7.80
C ASP A 768 9.21 -0.34 6.59
N ILE A 769 9.84 -0.49 5.43
CA ILE A 769 9.18 -0.82 4.17
C ILE A 769 9.52 -2.24 3.79
N LEU A 770 8.50 -3.03 3.46
CA LEU A 770 8.65 -4.35 2.88
C LEU A 770 8.11 -4.31 1.44
N LEU A 771 8.87 -4.84 0.48
CA LEU A 771 8.48 -4.86 -0.92
C LEU A 771 8.86 -6.17 -1.60
N GLN A 772 8.04 -6.60 -2.55
CA GLN A 772 8.40 -7.66 -3.49
C GLN A 772 8.89 -7.02 -4.78
N GLY A 773 10.13 -7.31 -5.20
CA GLY A 773 10.72 -6.67 -6.37
C GLY A 773 12.24 -6.75 -6.46
N ASP A 774 12.85 -5.73 -7.05
CA ASP A 774 14.30 -5.59 -7.20
C ASP A 774 14.68 -4.14 -6.97
N VAL A 775 15.78 -3.88 -6.28
CA VAL A 775 16.27 -2.53 -6.03
C VAL A 775 17.77 -2.52 -6.23
N VAL A 776 18.21 -1.70 -7.18
CA VAL A 776 19.63 -1.43 -7.43
C VAL A 776 19.88 0.04 -7.13
N ARG A 777 20.82 0.29 -6.23
CA ARG A 777 21.19 1.61 -5.74
C ARG A 777 22.70 1.74 -5.74
N ASN A 778 23.22 2.66 -6.54
CA ASN A 778 24.64 2.97 -6.58
C ASN A 778 24.96 4.32 -5.90
N ASP A 779 26.09 4.39 -5.17
CA ASP A 779 26.49 5.60 -4.43
C ASP A 779 26.95 6.72 -5.39
N TYR A 780 27.80 6.36 -6.35
CA TYR A 780 28.40 7.28 -7.32
C TYR A 780 28.27 6.70 -8.72
N THR A 781 27.87 7.51 -9.67
CA THR A 781 27.54 7.10 -11.04
C THR A 781 28.05 8.09 -12.07
N GLU A 782 27.94 7.73 -13.36
CA GLU A 782 28.40 8.56 -14.48
C GLU A 782 29.92 8.86 -14.38
N LEU A 783 30.68 7.92 -13.83
CA LEU A 783 32.13 8.01 -13.70
C LEU A 783 32.80 7.67 -15.03
N ASN A 784 33.91 8.35 -15.32
CA ASN A 784 34.75 8.08 -16.50
C ASN A 784 36.04 7.36 -16.08
N GLY A 785 35.93 6.38 -15.19
CA GLY A 785 37.07 5.57 -14.76
C GLY A 785 38.08 6.25 -13.84
N ALA A 786 37.76 7.41 -13.28
CA ALA A 786 38.55 8.07 -12.24
C ALA A 786 37.65 8.53 -11.09
N PHE A 787 38.06 8.24 -9.86
CA PHE A 787 37.32 8.64 -8.66
C PHE A 787 38.24 9.03 -7.51
N PRO A 788 38.17 10.28 -6.99
CA PRO A 788 38.97 10.69 -5.84
C PRO A 788 38.39 10.13 -4.53
N ILE A 789 39.24 9.50 -3.71
CA ILE A 789 38.92 8.98 -2.39
C ILE A 789 39.58 9.89 -1.34
N SER A 790 38.77 10.39 -0.42
CA SER A 790 39.18 11.26 0.70
C SER A 790 39.05 10.56 2.05
N PRO A 791 39.72 11.04 3.13
CA PRO A 791 39.73 10.36 4.44
C PRO A 791 38.36 10.20 5.11
N GLN A 792 37.40 11.07 4.76
CA GLN A 792 36.05 11.08 5.33
C GLN A 792 35.01 10.41 4.41
N LEU A 793 35.38 10.04 3.18
CA LEU A 793 34.50 9.41 2.18
C LEU A 793 33.19 10.19 1.88
N SER A 794 33.06 11.42 2.38
CA SER A 794 31.79 12.17 2.49
C SER A 794 31.64 13.31 1.48
N LYS A 795 32.70 13.63 0.73
CA LYS A 795 32.74 14.65 -0.31
C LYS A 795 33.59 14.17 -1.50
N ALA A 796 33.14 13.14 -2.18
CA ALA A 796 33.65 12.92 -3.54
C ALA A 796 32.93 13.92 -4.45
N SER A 797 33.65 14.97 -4.88
CA SER A 797 33.19 15.80 -5.98
C SER A 797 32.99 14.91 -7.21
N GLN A 798 31.86 15.06 -7.89
CA GLN A 798 31.53 14.42 -9.17
C GLN A 798 32.75 14.32 -10.11
N ALA A 799 32.79 13.22 -10.87
CA ALA A 799 33.83 12.84 -11.82
C ALA A 799 34.53 14.04 -12.46
N LEU A 800 35.87 14.02 -12.48
CA LEU A 800 36.65 14.99 -13.27
C LEU A 800 36.31 14.75 -14.75
N PRO A 801 35.56 15.63 -15.45
CA PRO A 801 35.23 15.44 -16.87
C PRO A 801 36.45 15.70 -17.78
N LEU A 802 37.66 15.65 -17.22
CA LEU A 802 38.93 15.97 -17.87
C LEU A 802 39.18 15.04 -19.07
N PHE A 803 38.92 13.74 -18.93
CA PHE A 803 39.46 12.74 -19.86
C PHE A 803 38.66 12.53 -21.16
N SER A 804 37.49 13.17 -21.34
CA SER A 804 36.77 13.31 -22.64
C SER A 804 36.77 12.06 -23.56
N GLY A 805 36.27 10.92 -23.07
CA GLY A 805 36.24 9.66 -23.83
C GLY A 805 37.51 8.82 -23.75
N LYS A 806 38.49 9.23 -22.94
CA LYS A 806 39.64 8.43 -22.50
C LYS A 806 39.38 7.91 -21.08
N ILE A 807 39.67 6.65 -20.81
CA ILE A 807 39.57 6.02 -19.49
C ILE A 807 40.97 5.94 -18.88
N PRO A 808 41.31 6.70 -17.84
CA PRO A 808 42.58 6.55 -17.15
C PRO A 808 42.60 5.22 -16.38
N TYR A 809 43.72 4.50 -16.43
CA TYR A 809 43.85 3.21 -15.73
C TYR A 809 45.14 3.10 -14.89
N ASP A 810 46.08 4.02 -15.06
CA ASP A 810 47.32 4.10 -14.27
C ASP A 810 47.83 5.55 -14.25
N ALA A 811 48.61 5.94 -13.24
CA ALA A 811 49.15 7.28 -13.10
C ALA A 811 50.40 7.37 -12.22
N ILE A 812 51.25 8.37 -12.50
CA ILE A 812 52.43 8.69 -11.71
C ILE A 812 52.47 10.16 -11.30
N TYR A 813 52.90 10.40 -10.06
CA TYR A 813 53.07 11.74 -9.49
C TYR A 813 54.34 12.39 -10.05
N ILE A 814 54.24 13.67 -10.43
CA ILE A 814 55.38 14.47 -10.90
C ILE A 814 55.69 15.57 -9.88
N ASP A 815 54.69 16.39 -9.55
CA ASP A 815 54.76 17.45 -8.55
C ASP A 815 53.36 17.73 -7.98
N ASN A 816 53.24 18.62 -6.98
CA ASN A 816 51.95 18.93 -6.32
C ASN A 816 50.86 19.46 -7.26
N SER A 817 51.23 19.94 -8.44
CA SER A 817 50.35 20.43 -9.48
C SER A 817 50.25 19.51 -10.70
N THR A 818 51.15 18.54 -10.87
CA THR A 818 51.31 17.77 -12.11
C THR A 818 51.32 16.27 -11.85
N ALA A 819 50.53 15.52 -12.61
CA ALA A 819 50.58 14.07 -12.67
C ALA A 819 50.50 13.59 -14.13
N VAL A 820 51.05 12.42 -14.43
CA VAL A 820 50.95 11.78 -15.75
C VAL A 820 50.04 10.56 -15.64
N TYR A 821 49.03 10.49 -16.49
CA TYR A 821 48.04 9.42 -16.55
C TYR A 821 48.20 8.62 -17.82
N SER A 822 48.20 7.29 -17.68
CA SER A 822 48.00 6.36 -18.78
C SER A 822 46.51 6.14 -18.99
N TYR A 823 46.07 6.17 -20.24
CA TYR A 823 44.65 6.10 -20.59
C TYR A 823 44.38 5.15 -21.74
N PHE A 824 43.13 4.68 -21.81
CA PHE A 824 42.56 3.98 -22.95
C PHE A 824 41.58 4.88 -23.70
N ASN A 825 41.82 5.12 -24.99
CA ASN A 825 40.94 5.86 -25.87
C ASN A 825 39.82 4.95 -26.40
N THR A 826 38.60 5.23 -25.96
CA THR A 826 37.42 4.42 -26.25
C THR A 826 36.93 4.57 -27.70
N GLN A 827 37.37 5.62 -28.39
CA GLN A 827 36.94 5.97 -29.75
C GLN A 827 37.99 5.62 -30.82
N ALA A 828 39.17 5.16 -30.42
CA ALA A 828 40.27 4.87 -31.36
C ALA A 828 40.11 3.49 -32.02
N ASN A 829 40.19 3.47 -33.36
CA ASN A 829 40.16 2.24 -34.16
C ASN A 829 41.50 1.46 -34.17
N SER A 830 42.61 2.14 -33.82
CA SER A 830 43.96 1.59 -33.68
C SER A 830 44.77 2.49 -32.75
N GLY A 831 45.67 1.96 -31.92
CA GLY A 831 46.44 2.79 -30.98
C GLY A 831 45.64 3.23 -29.75
N SER A 832 44.85 2.32 -29.16
CA SER A 832 43.88 2.67 -28.13
C SER A 832 44.48 3.05 -26.78
N TYR A 833 45.80 3.04 -26.59
CA TYR A 833 46.45 3.40 -25.32
C TYR A 833 47.35 4.63 -25.49
N GLY A 834 47.45 5.46 -24.45
CA GLY A 834 48.29 6.65 -24.50
C GLY A 834 48.63 7.16 -23.11
N ALA A 835 49.45 8.21 -23.03
CA ALA A 835 49.78 8.90 -21.79
C ALA A 835 49.59 10.41 -21.94
N LEU A 836 49.06 11.05 -20.91
CA LEU A 836 48.83 12.49 -20.88
C LEU A 836 49.25 13.08 -19.53
N SER A 837 49.74 14.31 -19.55
CA SER A 837 50.00 15.07 -18.33
C SER A 837 48.79 15.92 -17.97
N VAL A 838 48.40 15.90 -16.69
CA VAL A 838 47.38 16.76 -16.11
C VAL A 838 48.06 17.73 -15.16
N LYS A 839 47.87 19.03 -15.40
CA LYS A 839 48.38 20.11 -14.56
C LYS A 839 47.24 20.91 -13.93
N ASN A 840 47.39 21.26 -12.64
CA ASN A 840 46.40 21.97 -11.83
C ASN A 840 44.98 21.38 -11.93
N ASN A 841 44.86 20.05 -12.03
CA ASN A 841 43.59 19.32 -12.19
C ASN A 841 42.68 19.86 -13.31
N SER A 842 43.22 20.50 -14.35
CA SER A 842 42.43 21.19 -15.37
C SER A 842 43.09 21.26 -16.75
N GLN A 843 44.41 21.38 -16.81
CA GLN A 843 45.15 21.48 -18.07
C GLN A 843 45.66 20.10 -18.49
N ILE A 844 45.27 19.65 -19.69
CA ILE A 844 45.74 18.38 -20.26
C ILE A 844 46.73 18.67 -21.38
N SER A 845 47.87 17.98 -21.36
CA SER A 845 48.81 17.93 -22.49
C SER A 845 49.14 16.48 -22.83
N ASP A 846 48.86 16.09 -24.07
CA ASP A 846 49.14 14.74 -24.58
C ASP A 846 50.66 14.53 -24.76
N LEU A 847 51.19 13.36 -24.37
CA LEU A 847 52.61 13.03 -24.51
C LEU A 847 52.95 12.53 -25.94
N SER A 848 52.00 12.64 -26.88
CA SER A 848 52.19 12.48 -28.34
C SER A 848 52.42 11.06 -28.84
N TYR A 849 52.23 10.04 -28.00
CA TYR A 849 52.32 8.64 -28.39
C TYR A 849 51.00 7.91 -28.14
N GLU A 850 50.53 7.23 -29.18
CA GLU A 850 49.43 6.27 -29.12
C GLU A 850 49.99 4.87 -29.37
N TRP A 851 49.66 3.93 -28.48
CA TRP A 851 50.16 2.56 -28.48
C TRP A 851 49.01 1.56 -28.66
N SER A 852 49.35 0.42 -29.25
CA SER A 852 48.39 -0.68 -29.46
C SER A 852 48.10 -1.49 -28.20
N ASN A 853 49.03 -1.49 -27.24
CA ASN A 853 48.90 -2.19 -25.96
C ASN A 853 49.12 -1.24 -24.78
N ASN A 854 48.75 -1.69 -23.58
CA ASN A 854 48.82 -0.91 -22.36
C ASN A 854 50.25 -0.56 -21.93
N VAL A 855 50.40 0.63 -21.37
CA VAL A 855 51.50 0.97 -20.46
C VAL A 855 51.48 0.01 -19.27
N ALA A 856 52.58 -0.72 -19.08
CA ALA A 856 52.80 -1.68 -18.01
C ALA A 856 53.45 -1.06 -16.77
N ALA A 857 54.33 -0.07 -16.98
CA ALA A 857 55.03 0.61 -15.89
C ALA A 857 55.44 2.03 -16.26
N MET A 858 55.48 2.89 -15.24
CA MET A 858 56.06 4.22 -15.30
C MET A 858 56.96 4.47 -14.09
N ALA A 859 58.05 5.19 -14.27
CA ALA A 859 58.87 5.71 -13.17
C ALA A 859 59.35 7.12 -13.49
N TYR A 860 59.42 7.97 -12.46
CA TYR A 860 59.82 9.36 -12.59
C TYR A 860 61.02 9.65 -11.68
N LEU A 861 62.01 10.36 -12.23
CA LEU A 861 63.16 10.89 -11.52
C LEU A 861 63.02 12.42 -11.45
N GLU A 862 62.85 12.95 -10.25
CA GLU A 862 62.60 14.37 -10.00
C GLU A 862 63.78 15.26 -10.41
N ASP A 863 64.98 14.92 -9.95
CA ASP A 863 66.18 15.75 -10.10
C ASP A 863 66.54 16.08 -11.57
N GLU A 864 66.31 15.15 -12.50
CA GLU A 864 66.56 15.35 -13.93
C GLU A 864 65.27 15.53 -14.76
N SER A 865 64.10 15.51 -14.10
CA SER A 865 62.77 15.54 -14.73
C SER A 865 62.57 14.45 -15.79
N MET A 866 63.00 13.22 -15.49
CA MET A 866 63.02 12.09 -16.43
C MET A 866 61.87 11.10 -16.16
N LEU A 867 61.05 10.82 -17.16
CA LEU A 867 59.95 9.85 -17.11
C LEU A 867 60.28 8.64 -17.99
N ALA A 868 60.37 7.46 -17.37
CA ALA A 868 60.46 6.17 -18.04
C ALA A 868 59.06 5.59 -18.22
N ILE A 869 58.75 5.07 -19.42
CA ILE A 869 57.49 4.41 -19.78
C ILE A 869 57.80 3.06 -20.44
N GLY A 870 57.14 2.01 -19.99
CA GLY A 870 57.24 0.65 -20.51
C GLY A 870 55.88 0.09 -20.92
N LEU A 871 55.84 -0.68 -22.00
CA LEU A 871 54.60 -1.28 -22.54
C LEU A 871 54.50 -2.78 -22.25
N GLU A 872 53.27 -3.30 -22.13
CA GLU A 872 52.98 -4.74 -22.02
C GLU A 872 52.81 -5.36 -23.41
N LYS A 873 53.40 -6.54 -23.64
CA LYS A 873 53.20 -7.40 -24.83
C LYS A 873 53.18 -6.64 -26.16
N GLN A 874 54.06 -5.65 -26.30
CA GLN A 874 54.08 -4.80 -27.47
C GLN A 874 55.05 -5.36 -28.51
N SER A 875 54.58 -5.50 -29.75
CA SER A 875 55.35 -6.03 -30.87
C SER A 875 55.74 -4.97 -31.91
N ILE A 876 55.17 -3.76 -31.86
CA ILE A 876 55.38 -2.70 -32.84
C ILE A 876 55.53 -1.33 -32.15
N GLY A 877 56.52 -0.54 -32.57
CA GLY A 877 56.82 0.79 -32.03
C GLY A 877 57.73 0.75 -30.79
N PRO A 878 58.09 1.91 -30.23
CA PRO A 878 58.99 1.97 -29.08
C PRO A 878 58.32 1.35 -27.85
N GLN A 879 58.85 0.22 -27.38
CA GLN A 879 58.37 -0.43 -26.14
C GLN A 879 58.96 0.20 -24.88
N PHE A 880 60.13 0.86 -24.99
CA PHE A 880 60.76 1.64 -23.92
C PHE A 880 60.91 3.09 -24.34
N ILE A 881 60.37 4.01 -23.53
CA ILE A 881 60.51 5.45 -23.75
C ILE A 881 61.08 6.08 -22.50
N LEU A 882 62.10 6.92 -22.66
CA LEU A 882 62.64 7.77 -21.61
C LEU A 882 62.53 9.22 -22.08
N ARG A 883 61.76 10.03 -21.36
CA ARG A 883 61.41 11.40 -21.76
C ARG A 883 61.82 12.41 -20.71
N ASN A 884 62.35 13.55 -21.12
CA ASN A 884 62.55 14.68 -20.25
C ASN A 884 61.28 15.56 -20.25
N LEU A 885 60.60 15.67 -19.11
CA LEU A 885 59.35 16.41 -18.98
C LEU A 885 59.56 17.94 -19.01
N SER A 886 60.76 18.42 -18.68
CA SER A 886 61.08 19.86 -18.69
C SER A 886 61.30 20.40 -20.10
N THR A 887 61.94 19.62 -20.99
CA THR A 887 62.14 19.97 -22.40
C THR A 887 61.04 19.44 -23.31
N ASN A 888 60.24 18.48 -22.81
CA ASN A 888 59.24 17.73 -23.56
C ASN A 888 59.82 16.91 -24.74
N GLU A 889 61.09 16.49 -24.62
CA GLU A 889 61.81 15.69 -25.63
C GLU A 889 62.06 14.27 -25.14
N ASN A 890 62.08 13.29 -26.06
CA ASN A 890 62.48 11.93 -25.73
C ASN A 890 64.02 11.84 -25.72
N VAL A 891 64.56 11.35 -24.61
CA VAL A 891 65.98 11.04 -24.45
C VAL A 891 66.31 9.66 -25.02
N ALA A 892 65.36 8.72 -24.96
CA ALA A 892 65.45 7.41 -25.61
C ALA A 892 64.08 6.87 -26.06
N ASP A 893 64.05 6.19 -27.20
CA ASP A 893 62.88 5.50 -27.77
C ASP A 893 63.29 4.13 -28.37
N PHE A 894 63.43 3.12 -27.51
CA PHE A 894 63.97 1.83 -27.93
C PHE A 894 62.87 0.86 -28.39
N SER A 895 63.14 0.14 -29.50
CA SER A 895 62.25 -0.88 -30.06
C SER A 895 62.89 -2.27 -30.11
N TRP A 896 62.20 -3.30 -29.61
CA TRP A 896 62.52 -4.71 -29.78
C TRP A 896 61.82 -5.30 -31.01
N HIS A 897 62.42 -6.35 -31.59
CA HIS A 897 61.87 -7.07 -32.73
C HIS A 897 60.80 -8.10 -32.35
N ASP A 898 60.85 -8.59 -31.12
CA ASP A 898 59.93 -9.58 -30.57
C ASP A 898 58.90 -8.90 -29.65
N GLU A 899 57.84 -9.64 -29.31
CA GLU A 899 56.90 -9.21 -28.28
C GLU A 899 57.60 -9.14 -26.91
N VAL A 900 57.62 -7.94 -26.33
CA VAL A 900 58.27 -7.69 -25.03
C VAL A 900 57.31 -7.01 -24.06
N SER A 901 57.53 -7.23 -22.76
CA SER A 901 56.83 -6.52 -21.69
C SER A 901 57.85 -5.88 -20.74
N LEU A 902 57.72 -4.58 -20.47
CA LEU A 902 58.59 -3.85 -19.54
C LEU A 902 57.78 -3.46 -18.31
N ASN A 903 58.02 -4.15 -17.19
CA ASN A 903 57.11 -4.15 -16.05
C ASN A 903 57.63 -3.33 -14.84
N ALA A 904 58.90 -2.96 -14.81
CA ALA A 904 59.46 -2.21 -13.69
C ALA A 904 60.70 -1.39 -14.06
N PHE A 905 60.91 -0.28 -13.37
CA PHE A 905 62.04 0.63 -13.57
C PHE A 905 62.62 1.10 -12.23
N ILE A 906 63.96 1.13 -12.10
CA ILE A 906 64.67 1.78 -11.00
C ILE A 906 65.75 2.70 -11.57
N PHE A 907 65.72 3.99 -11.24
CA PHE A 907 66.77 4.94 -11.62
C PHE A 907 68.01 4.79 -10.75
N PHE A 908 69.19 4.80 -11.37
CA PHE A 908 70.48 4.87 -10.70
C PHE A 908 71.07 6.25 -10.97
N GLU A 909 70.77 7.20 -10.08
CA GLU A 909 70.97 8.63 -10.29
C GLU A 909 72.43 8.97 -10.60
N ARG A 910 73.34 8.45 -9.76
CA ARG A 910 74.79 8.73 -9.91
C ARG A 910 75.46 8.01 -11.06
N ASN A 911 74.79 7.01 -11.64
CA ASN A 911 75.31 6.23 -12.76
C ASN A 911 74.72 6.68 -14.10
N ASN A 912 73.81 7.66 -14.12
CA ASN A 912 73.06 8.08 -15.30
C ASN A 912 72.39 6.91 -16.03
N SER A 913 71.82 5.98 -15.25
CA SER A 913 71.24 4.75 -15.77
C SER A 913 69.86 4.46 -15.22
N VAL A 914 69.08 3.67 -15.93
CA VAL A 914 67.82 3.08 -15.47
C VAL A 914 67.89 1.56 -15.59
N LEU A 915 67.58 0.88 -14.50
CA LEU A 915 67.42 -0.57 -14.46
C LEU A 915 66.01 -0.92 -14.93
N VAL A 916 65.93 -1.72 -15.98
CA VAL A 916 64.69 -2.11 -16.66
C VAL A 916 64.43 -3.59 -16.39
N GLY A 917 63.30 -3.87 -15.76
CA GLY A 917 62.81 -5.21 -15.48
C GLY A 917 61.63 -5.57 -16.38
N GLY A 918 61.60 -6.79 -16.91
CA GLY A 918 60.53 -7.25 -17.78
C GLY A 918 60.70 -8.66 -18.32
N SER A 919 60.00 -8.95 -19.42
CA SER A 919 60.16 -10.14 -20.26
C SER A 919 60.69 -9.72 -21.61
N PHE A 920 62.02 -9.60 -21.72
CA PHE A 920 62.73 -9.23 -22.93
C PHE A 920 64.15 -9.79 -22.90
N ALA A 921 64.80 -9.90 -24.05
CA ALA A 921 66.19 -10.31 -24.16
C ALA A 921 66.97 -9.40 -25.12
N LEU A 922 68.22 -9.12 -24.79
CA LEU A 922 69.16 -8.35 -25.60
C LEU A 922 70.36 -9.23 -25.97
N ASN A 923 70.45 -9.59 -27.25
CA ASN A 923 71.48 -10.52 -27.75
C ASN A 923 72.90 -9.93 -27.65
N ASP A 924 73.06 -8.61 -27.84
CA ASP A 924 74.37 -7.96 -27.87
C ASP A 924 75.03 -7.83 -26.48
N THR A 925 74.25 -7.90 -25.40
CA THR A 925 74.70 -7.66 -24.03
C THR A 925 74.57 -8.89 -23.12
N ASN A 926 74.13 -10.04 -23.65
CA ASN A 926 73.79 -11.24 -22.87
C ASN A 926 72.95 -10.90 -21.63
N CYS A 927 71.90 -10.08 -21.81
CA CYS A 927 71.02 -9.65 -20.72
C CYS A 927 69.58 -10.08 -21.02
N SER A 928 68.92 -10.72 -20.05
CA SER A 928 67.56 -11.23 -20.22
C SER A 928 66.70 -10.92 -18.99
N GLY A 929 65.69 -10.09 -19.16
CA GLY A 929 64.73 -9.74 -18.12
C GLY A 929 65.13 -8.59 -17.20
N LEU A 930 66.39 -8.46 -16.81
CA LEU A 930 66.85 -7.40 -15.89
C LEU A 930 68.13 -6.70 -16.39
N CYS A 931 67.97 -5.55 -17.06
CA CYS A 931 69.06 -4.88 -17.78
C CYS A 931 69.22 -3.41 -17.40
N LEU A 932 70.45 -2.89 -17.41
CA LEU A 932 70.75 -1.49 -17.12
C LEU A 932 70.93 -0.71 -18.42
N TYR A 933 70.19 0.38 -18.59
CA TYR A 933 70.33 1.32 -19.70
C TYR A 933 70.96 2.63 -19.23
N ASN A 934 72.15 2.95 -19.73
CA ASN A 934 72.80 4.23 -19.49
C ASN A 934 72.28 5.27 -20.49
N TYR A 935 71.55 6.28 -20.02
CA TYR A 935 70.91 7.27 -20.88
C TYR A 935 71.84 8.42 -21.30
N ARG A 936 73.07 8.46 -20.78
CA ARG A 936 74.10 9.42 -21.21
C ARG A 936 74.92 8.88 -22.37
N ASP A 937 75.34 7.62 -22.27
CA ASP A 937 76.11 6.91 -23.27
C ASP A 937 75.23 6.18 -24.30
N MET A 938 73.92 6.12 -24.04
CA MET A 938 72.88 5.44 -24.86
C MET A 938 73.18 3.95 -25.08
N GLN A 939 73.68 3.26 -24.05
CA GLN A 939 74.10 1.86 -24.12
C GLN A 939 73.43 0.99 -23.06
N TRP A 940 73.11 -0.24 -23.45
CA TRP A 940 72.64 -1.30 -22.57
C TRP A 940 73.80 -2.10 -21.97
N SER A 941 73.63 -2.58 -20.74
CA SER A 941 74.57 -3.48 -20.07
C SER A 941 73.84 -4.46 -19.15
N ALA A 942 74.44 -5.61 -18.87
CA ALA A 942 73.90 -6.57 -17.92
C ALA A 942 74.03 -6.07 -16.47
N PHE A 943 72.99 -6.28 -15.65
CA PHE A 943 73.02 -5.98 -14.22
C PHE A 943 73.67 -7.14 -13.45
N PHE A 944 74.77 -6.87 -12.72
CA PHE A 944 75.58 -7.86 -11.98
C PHE A 944 75.82 -9.20 -12.72
N ASN A 945 76.35 -9.15 -13.96
CA ASN A 945 76.62 -10.31 -14.81
C ASN A 945 75.39 -11.19 -15.14
N ASP A 946 74.20 -10.58 -15.25
CA ASP A 946 72.96 -11.28 -15.66
C ASP A 946 72.60 -12.42 -14.68
N SER A 947 72.78 -12.14 -13.38
CA SER A 947 72.54 -13.07 -12.27
C SER A 947 71.06 -13.45 -12.09
N ILE A 948 70.16 -12.62 -12.63
CA ILE A 948 68.71 -12.86 -12.69
C ILE A 948 68.29 -12.88 -14.15
N ARG A 949 67.73 -14.02 -14.59
CA ARG A 949 67.23 -14.22 -15.96
C ARG A 949 65.78 -14.69 -15.94
N GLY A 950 64.90 -14.04 -16.68
CA GLY A 950 63.50 -14.49 -16.80
C GLY A 950 62.54 -13.32 -16.88
N ASN A 951 61.32 -13.50 -16.39
CA ASN A 951 60.31 -12.47 -16.37
C ASN A 951 60.32 -11.74 -15.02
N VAL A 952 60.81 -10.50 -15.00
CA VAL A 952 60.70 -9.62 -13.84
C VAL A 952 59.38 -8.86 -13.92
N SER A 953 58.53 -9.00 -12.91
CA SER A 953 57.20 -8.38 -12.85
C SER A 953 57.18 -7.08 -12.05
N SER A 954 57.99 -6.98 -10.99
CA SER A 954 58.07 -5.80 -10.13
C SER A 954 59.44 -5.72 -9.45
N MET A 955 59.85 -4.50 -9.13
CA MET A 955 61.09 -4.20 -8.42
C MET A 955 60.86 -3.06 -7.44
N GLN A 956 61.48 -3.13 -6.27
CA GLN A 956 61.41 -2.06 -5.28
C GLN A 956 62.66 -2.07 -4.41
N LEU A 957 63.17 -0.88 -4.04
CA LEU A 957 64.17 -0.78 -2.98
C LEU A 957 63.54 -1.10 -1.62
N LEU A 958 64.09 -2.09 -0.91
CA LEU A 958 63.69 -2.43 0.46
C LEU A 958 64.38 -1.52 1.47
N ASN A 959 65.63 -1.15 1.19
CA ASN A 959 66.39 -0.14 1.92
C ASN A 959 67.45 0.47 0.97
N LYS A 960 68.35 1.31 1.50
CA LYS A 960 69.39 1.97 0.71
C LYS A 960 70.44 1.03 0.09
N THR A 961 70.46 -0.26 0.38
CA THR A 961 71.49 -1.18 -0.14
C THR A 961 70.90 -2.46 -0.71
N CYS A 962 69.59 -2.63 -0.69
CA CYS A 962 68.93 -3.88 -1.04
C CYS A 962 67.77 -3.65 -2.02
N LEU A 963 67.88 -4.25 -3.20
CA LEU A 963 66.84 -4.29 -4.22
C LEU A 963 66.05 -5.59 -4.08
N LEU A 964 64.74 -5.48 -4.02
CA LEU A 964 63.84 -6.62 -4.08
C LEU A 964 63.33 -6.78 -5.52
N VAL A 965 63.34 -8.01 -6.02
CA VAL A 965 62.86 -8.37 -7.35
C VAL A 965 61.82 -9.48 -7.22
N SER A 966 60.69 -9.32 -7.89
CA SER A 966 59.65 -10.34 -8.00
C SER A 966 59.32 -10.68 -9.44
N GLY A 967 58.79 -11.88 -9.67
CA GLY A 967 58.43 -12.36 -11.00
C GLY A 967 58.49 -13.87 -11.10
N SER A 968 58.99 -14.37 -12.24
CA SER A 968 59.34 -15.77 -12.47
C SER A 968 60.68 -15.79 -13.19
N PHE A 969 61.74 -16.05 -12.43
CA PHE A 969 63.10 -15.93 -12.92
C PHE A 969 64.06 -16.96 -12.31
N ASN A 970 65.20 -17.10 -12.97
CA ASN A 970 66.30 -17.95 -12.56
C ASN A 970 67.33 -17.10 -11.82
N VAL A 971 67.73 -17.51 -10.62
CA VAL A 971 68.78 -16.87 -9.84
C VAL A 971 69.61 -17.93 -9.12
N ASN A 972 70.94 -17.79 -9.13
CA ASN A 972 71.89 -18.71 -8.46
C ASN A 972 71.68 -20.21 -8.75
N GLY A 973 71.16 -20.57 -9.93
CA GLY A 973 70.89 -21.96 -10.33
C GLY A 973 69.51 -22.51 -9.99
N THR A 974 68.68 -21.75 -9.25
CA THR A 974 67.26 -22.10 -9.00
C THR A 974 66.40 -21.61 -10.15
N SER A 975 65.57 -22.49 -10.74
CA SER A 975 64.81 -22.21 -11.97
C SER A 975 63.37 -21.69 -11.77
N HIS A 976 62.90 -21.55 -10.52
CA HIS A 976 61.53 -21.15 -10.19
C HIS A 976 61.51 -20.18 -8.99
N ALA A 977 62.41 -19.18 -8.99
CA ALA A 977 62.40 -18.15 -7.97
C ALA A 977 61.33 -17.10 -8.29
N ASN A 978 60.56 -16.73 -7.25
CA ASN A 978 59.47 -15.76 -7.39
C ASN A 978 59.75 -14.44 -6.69
N ILE A 979 60.54 -14.46 -5.62
CA ILE A 979 60.98 -13.28 -4.87
C ILE A 979 62.44 -13.49 -4.48
N ALA A 980 63.29 -12.52 -4.79
CA ALA A 980 64.68 -12.49 -4.40
C ALA A 980 65.10 -11.08 -3.95
N THR A 981 66.00 -11.00 -2.98
CA THR A 981 66.71 -9.77 -2.62
C THR A 981 68.08 -9.75 -3.27
N ILE A 982 68.55 -8.57 -3.67
CA ILE A 982 69.87 -8.33 -4.27
C ILE A 982 70.52 -7.18 -3.52
N SER A 983 71.71 -7.42 -2.99
CA SER A 983 72.59 -6.38 -2.45
C SER A 983 73.14 -5.52 -3.58
N LEU A 984 72.92 -4.21 -3.51
CA LEU A 984 73.44 -3.24 -4.48
C LEU A 984 74.93 -2.92 -4.26
N GLU A 985 75.51 -3.35 -3.14
CA GLU A 985 76.92 -3.13 -2.83
C GLU A 985 77.84 -4.13 -3.55
N ASP A 986 77.43 -5.40 -3.61
CA ASP A 986 78.25 -6.51 -4.11
C ASP A 986 77.54 -7.44 -5.10
N GLY A 987 76.25 -7.23 -5.37
CA GLY A 987 75.44 -8.06 -6.27
C GLY A 987 75.03 -9.41 -5.68
N SER A 988 75.29 -9.66 -4.39
CA SER A 988 74.88 -10.90 -3.74
C SER A 988 73.35 -11.01 -3.69
N SER A 989 72.80 -12.18 -4.03
CA SER A 989 71.35 -12.40 -4.09
C SER A 989 70.90 -13.53 -3.15
N GLN A 990 69.75 -13.33 -2.49
CA GLN A 990 69.12 -14.30 -1.60
C GLN A 990 67.70 -14.60 -2.09
N ILE A 991 67.37 -15.89 -2.19
CA ILE A 991 66.03 -16.36 -2.56
C ILE A 991 65.13 -16.29 -1.33
N ILE A 992 64.01 -15.58 -1.47
CA ILE A 992 63.02 -15.36 -0.39
C ILE A 992 61.79 -16.26 -0.59
N SER A 993 61.43 -16.56 -1.84
CA SER A 993 60.31 -17.44 -2.17
C SER A 993 60.53 -18.16 -3.51
N GLU A 994 60.10 -19.41 -3.57
CA GLU A 994 60.14 -20.28 -4.75
C GLU A 994 58.72 -20.75 -5.13
N GLY A 995 58.50 -21.08 -6.40
CA GLY A 995 57.27 -21.69 -6.92
C GLY A 995 56.96 -21.29 -8.36
N ASP A 996 55.84 -21.77 -8.90
CA ASP A 996 55.46 -21.51 -10.29
C ASP A 996 54.53 -20.28 -10.47
N GLU A 997 54.09 -19.67 -9.36
CA GLU A 997 53.20 -18.52 -9.38
C GLU A 997 53.94 -17.20 -9.62
N ILE A 998 53.53 -16.46 -10.66
CA ILE A 998 54.07 -15.12 -10.94
C ILE A 998 53.51 -14.14 -9.90
N VAL A 999 54.38 -13.67 -9.01
CA VAL A 999 54.08 -12.55 -8.10
C VAL A 999 54.01 -11.27 -8.92
N THR A 1000 52.88 -10.59 -8.94
CA THR A 1000 52.64 -9.37 -9.74
C THR A 1000 52.87 -8.08 -8.96
N SER A 1001 52.73 -8.11 -7.64
CA SER A 1001 52.94 -6.95 -6.77
C SER A 1001 53.52 -7.39 -5.43
N TYR A 1002 54.36 -6.54 -4.84
CA TYR A 1002 54.95 -6.74 -3.53
C TYR A 1002 54.89 -5.45 -2.73
N ILE A 1003 54.56 -5.55 -1.44
CA ILE A 1003 54.59 -4.44 -0.51
C ILE A 1003 55.46 -4.80 0.68
N SER A 1004 56.43 -3.95 0.99
CA SER A 1004 57.09 -3.93 2.29
C SER A 1004 56.53 -2.79 3.15
N THR A 1005 56.18 -3.09 4.40
CA THR A 1005 55.65 -2.09 5.35
C THR A 1005 56.72 -1.54 6.31
N GLU A 1006 57.85 -2.21 6.42
CA GLU A 1006 58.98 -1.90 7.31
C GLU A 1006 60.29 -2.05 6.54
N ASP A 1007 61.44 -1.65 7.11
CA ASP A 1007 62.76 -1.92 6.51
C ASP A 1007 63.16 -3.41 6.58
N SER A 1008 62.19 -4.30 6.80
CA SER A 1008 62.33 -5.74 6.98
C SER A 1008 61.25 -6.50 6.20
N LEU A 1009 61.46 -7.81 6.00
CA LEU A 1009 60.48 -8.67 5.34
C LEU A 1009 59.23 -8.92 6.21
N GLU A 1010 59.27 -8.64 7.52
CA GLU A 1010 58.11 -8.84 8.39
C GLU A 1010 56.94 -7.96 7.95
N ASN A 1011 55.71 -8.49 8.01
CA ASN A 1011 54.50 -7.81 7.53
C ASN A 1011 54.52 -7.42 6.04
N SER A 1012 55.38 -8.05 5.25
CA SER A 1012 55.39 -7.85 3.79
C SER A 1012 54.34 -8.70 3.10
N ILE A 1013 53.76 -8.19 2.03
CA ILE A 1013 52.70 -8.84 1.25
C ILE A 1013 53.18 -9.08 -0.16
N ALA A 1014 52.98 -10.30 -0.66
CA ALA A 1014 53.19 -10.68 -2.05
C ALA A 1014 51.84 -11.06 -2.67
N VAL A 1015 51.52 -10.44 -3.80
CA VAL A 1015 50.27 -10.65 -4.53
C VAL A 1015 50.59 -11.35 -5.85
N SER A 1016 49.90 -12.45 -6.14
CA SER A 1016 49.79 -13.05 -7.47
C SER A 1016 48.36 -12.89 -7.96
N LYS A 1017 48.09 -13.14 -9.25
CA LYS A 1017 46.72 -13.06 -9.79
C LYS A 1017 45.72 -13.99 -9.07
N GLN A 1018 46.20 -15.07 -8.45
CA GLN A 1018 45.36 -16.09 -7.82
C GLN A 1018 45.43 -16.11 -6.29
N LYS A 1019 46.48 -15.57 -5.67
CA LYS A 1019 46.70 -15.67 -4.21
C LYS A 1019 47.40 -14.45 -3.65
N ILE A 1020 47.16 -14.20 -2.37
CA ILE A 1020 47.91 -13.23 -1.57
C ILE A 1020 48.64 -13.98 -0.46
N ARG A 1021 49.94 -13.72 -0.32
CA ARG A 1021 50.78 -14.27 0.74
C ARG A 1021 51.31 -13.15 1.62
N GLY A 1022 51.21 -13.32 2.93
CA GLY A 1022 51.84 -12.47 3.93
C GLY A 1022 53.07 -13.15 4.53
N TYR A 1023 54.14 -12.40 4.78
CA TYR A 1023 55.32 -12.87 5.48
C TYR A 1023 55.20 -12.58 6.97
N ALA A 1024 55.21 -13.63 7.79
CA ALA A 1024 55.14 -13.51 9.25
C ALA A 1024 55.88 -14.66 9.93
N ASN A 1025 56.58 -14.36 11.03
CA ASN A 1025 57.35 -15.34 11.81
C ASN A 1025 58.36 -16.15 10.96
N GLY A 1026 59.02 -15.50 10.00
CA GLY A 1026 60.08 -16.11 9.20
C GLY A 1026 59.61 -16.93 7.99
N GLY A 1027 58.34 -16.85 7.59
CA GLY A 1027 57.84 -17.58 6.41
C GLY A 1027 56.60 -16.96 5.76
N TRP A 1028 56.37 -17.33 4.50
CA TRP A 1028 55.20 -16.93 3.71
C TRP A 1028 53.99 -17.80 4.04
N LYS A 1029 52.84 -17.17 4.28
CA LYS A 1029 51.54 -17.84 4.46
C LYS A 1029 50.49 -17.22 3.55
N THR A 1030 49.64 -18.04 2.96
CA THR A 1030 48.49 -17.56 2.19
C THR A 1030 47.49 -16.89 3.14
N ILE A 1031 47.10 -15.66 2.82
CA ILE A 1031 46.13 -14.86 3.59
C ILE A 1031 44.85 -14.58 2.79
N SER A 1032 44.75 -15.04 1.54
CA SER A 1032 43.58 -14.87 0.68
C SER A 1032 42.63 -16.08 0.69
N SER A 1033 42.60 -16.88 1.77
CA SER A 1033 41.77 -18.09 1.83
C SER A 1033 40.27 -17.82 1.92
N GLU A 1034 39.87 -16.60 2.29
CA GLU A 1034 38.47 -16.15 2.39
C GLU A 1034 37.86 -15.75 1.03
N PHE A 1035 38.65 -15.82 -0.04
CA PHE A 1035 38.23 -15.53 -1.41
C PHE A 1035 38.12 -16.82 -2.22
N THR A 1036 37.15 -16.88 -3.12
CA THR A 1036 36.95 -18.05 -3.99
C THR A 1036 38.04 -18.13 -5.07
N SER A 1037 38.19 -19.30 -5.69
CA SER A 1037 39.19 -19.55 -6.75
C SER A 1037 38.99 -18.72 -8.02
N ASP A 1038 37.79 -18.17 -8.21
CA ASP A 1038 37.45 -17.32 -9.38
C ASP A 1038 37.87 -15.87 -9.18
N SER A 1039 38.36 -15.51 -7.98
CA SER A 1039 38.89 -14.20 -7.68
C SER A 1039 40.18 -13.93 -8.46
N VAL A 1040 40.30 -12.72 -9.01
CA VAL A 1040 41.51 -12.22 -9.66
C VAL A 1040 42.03 -11.01 -8.90
N PHE A 1041 43.17 -11.16 -8.22
CA PHE A 1041 43.81 -10.09 -7.47
C PHE A 1041 44.61 -9.16 -8.41
N GLY A 1042 44.48 -7.86 -8.18
CA GLY A 1042 45.19 -6.79 -8.86
C GLY A 1042 46.40 -6.31 -8.08
N GLU A 1043 46.50 -5.00 -7.88
CA GLU A 1043 47.60 -4.38 -7.13
C GLU A 1043 47.25 -4.22 -5.64
N ALA A 1044 48.27 -4.10 -4.82
CA ALA A 1044 48.13 -3.81 -3.41
C ALA A 1044 48.93 -2.55 -3.02
N HIS A 1045 48.34 -1.73 -2.15
CA HIS A 1045 48.93 -0.51 -1.64
C HIS A 1045 48.88 -0.46 -0.11
N ALA A 1046 49.96 -0.02 0.54
CA ALA A 1046 49.99 0.23 1.98
C ALA A 1046 49.58 1.67 2.32
N PHE A 1047 48.70 1.81 3.31
CA PHE A 1047 48.27 3.10 3.86
C PHE A 1047 48.43 3.11 5.38
N SER A 1048 48.78 4.28 5.93
CA SER A 1048 48.76 4.52 7.38
C SER A 1048 47.33 4.80 7.85
N LEU A 1049 47.06 4.61 9.14
CA LEU A 1049 45.78 4.92 9.78
C LEU A 1049 45.82 6.28 10.50
N ALA A 1050 44.70 7.03 10.47
CA ALA A 1050 44.58 8.30 11.19
C ALA A 1050 44.52 8.10 12.72
N GLU A 1051 45.15 8.99 13.51
CA GLU A 1051 45.37 8.85 14.97
C GLU A 1051 44.10 8.65 15.84
N ASN A 1052 42.89 8.92 15.31
CA ASN A 1052 41.62 8.88 16.05
C ASN A 1052 40.71 7.69 15.70
N SER A 1053 41.18 6.69 14.95
CA SER A 1053 40.39 5.47 14.74
C SER A 1053 40.24 4.73 16.07
N GLY A 1054 39.01 4.64 16.62
CA GLY A 1054 38.69 4.06 17.94
C GLY A 1054 39.04 2.57 18.17
N ARG A 1055 39.91 1.98 17.35
CA ARG A 1055 40.47 0.64 17.55
C ARG A 1055 41.58 0.69 18.60
N THR A 1056 41.30 0.10 19.75
CA THR A 1056 42.14 0.16 20.96
C THR A 1056 43.53 -0.46 20.78
N LYS A 1057 44.59 0.34 21.01
CA LYS A 1057 45.89 0.09 21.71
C LYS A 1057 46.61 -1.28 21.69
N ARG A 1058 46.25 -2.28 20.87
CA ARG A 1058 46.87 -3.63 20.95
C ARG A 1058 47.17 -4.33 19.62
N GLN A 1059 47.21 -3.64 18.50
CA GLN A 1059 47.63 -4.21 17.21
C GLN A 1059 48.93 -3.55 16.72
N ASN A 1060 49.87 -4.39 16.30
CA ASN A 1060 51.28 -4.05 16.08
C ASN A 1060 51.57 -3.26 14.79
N SER A 1061 50.58 -2.96 13.94
CA SER A 1061 50.78 -2.16 12.73
C SER A 1061 49.78 -1.01 12.66
N GLN A 1062 50.28 0.23 12.56
CA GLN A 1062 49.49 1.42 12.25
C GLN A 1062 49.17 1.53 10.74
N LYS A 1063 49.24 0.41 10.01
CA LYS A 1063 49.14 0.34 8.55
C LYS A 1063 48.12 -0.72 8.13
N VAL A 1064 47.47 -0.48 7.00
CA VAL A 1064 46.55 -1.41 6.34
C VAL A 1064 46.94 -1.56 4.88
N ILE A 1065 46.60 -2.70 4.28
CA ILE A 1065 46.85 -2.96 2.87
C ILE A 1065 45.53 -2.95 2.11
N VAL A 1066 45.41 -2.09 1.11
CA VAL A 1066 44.26 -2.06 0.20
C VAL A 1066 44.65 -2.86 -1.04
N VAL A 1067 43.87 -3.89 -1.36
CA VAL A 1067 44.05 -4.73 -2.55
C VAL A 1067 42.89 -4.52 -3.48
N THR A 1068 43.18 -4.24 -4.75
CA THR A 1068 42.17 -4.14 -5.81
C THR A 1068 42.07 -5.44 -6.59
N GLY A 1069 40.98 -5.63 -7.33
CA GLY A 1069 40.79 -6.85 -8.12
C GLY A 1069 39.37 -7.04 -8.65
N ASN A 1070 39.13 -8.23 -9.18
CA ASN A 1070 37.79 -8.81 -9.27
C ASN A 1070 37.71 -9.87 -8.18
N LEU A 1071 37.26 -9.48 -7.00
CA LEU A 1071 37.37 -10.28 -5.78
C LEU A 1071 36.00 -10.86 -5.42
N ILE A 1072 35.96 -12.16 -5.15
CA ILE A 1072 34.74 -12.86 -4.73
C ILE A 1072 35.00 -13.38 -3.32
N HIS A 1073 34.53 -12.65 -2.32
CA HIS A 1073 34.70 -12.99 -0.91
C HIS A 1073 33.54 -13.85 -0.43
N GLU A 1074 33.82 -14.92 0.33
CA GLU A 1074 32.79 -15.87 0.81
C GLU A 1074 31.64 -15.18 1.56
N LYS A 1075 31.96 -14.15 2.34
CA LYS A 1075 30.98 -13.37 3.13
C LYS A 1075 30.41 -12.13 2.43
N PHE A 1076 31.22 -11.43 1.62
CA PHE A 1076 30.87 -10.08 1.14
C PHE A 1076 30.43 -10.06 -0.33
N GLY A 1077 30.52 -11.20 -1.01
CA GLY A 1077 30.19 -11.33 -2.42
C GLY A 1077 31.25 -10.68 -3.32
N ASN A 1078 30.79 -10.15 -4.46
CA ASN A 1078 31.63 -9.53 -5.46
C ASN A 1078 32.02 -8.10 -5.04
N ILE A 1079 33.33 -7.86 -4.90
CA ILE A 1079 33.92 -6.56 -4.58
C ILE A 1079 35.12 -6.27 -5.48
N ASN A 1080 35.48 -5.01 -5.64
CA ASN A 1080 36.62 -4.60 -6.47
C ASN A 1080 37.82 -4.08 -5.69
N ALA A 1081 37.65 -3.81 -4.40
CA ALA A 1081 38.76 -3.64 -3.47
C ALA A 1081 38.41 -4.12 -2.06
N ALA A 1082 39.43 -4.56 -1.34
CA ALA A 1082 39.35 -4.99 0.04
C ALA A 1082 40.54 -4.46 0.85
N ILE A 1083 40.33 -4.22 2.14
CA ILE A 1083 41.35 -3.77 3.09
C ILE A 1083 41.74 -4.94 3.99
N PHE A 1084 43.03 -5.25 4.05
CA PHE A 1084 43.60 -6.18 4.99
C PHE A 1084 44.25 -5.42 6.14
N ASP A 1085 43.77 -5.66 7.36
CA ASP A 1085 44.26 -5.02 8.59
C ASP A 1085 45.24 -5.91 9.37
N PHE A 1086 45.88 -6.88 8.70
CA PHE A 1086 46.74 -7.91 9.28
C PHE A 1086 46.05 -8.92 10.20
N ASN A 1087 44.72 -8.83 10.34
CA ASN A 1087 43.91 -9.80 11.08
C ASN A 1087 42.78 -10.38 10.22
N SER A 1088 42.10 -9.55 9.43
CA SER A 1088 40.93 -9.92 8.64
C SER A 1088 40.81 -9.06 7.38
N TRP A 1089 40.05 -9.54 6.41
CA TRP A 1089 39.65 -8.77 5.23
C TRP A 1089 38.37 -7.98 5.50
N LEU A 1090 38.38 -6.70 5.16
CA LEU A 1090 37.23 -5.82 5.13
C LEU A 1090 36.93 -5.45 3.69
N PRO A 1091 35.67 -5.53 3.22
CA PRO A 1091 35.33 -5.07 1.88
C PRO A 1091 35.45 -3.54 1.84
N PHE A 1092 35.95 -2.99 0.74
CA PHE A 1092 36.12 -1.54 0.61
C PHE A 1092 35.11 -0.93 -0.35
N LEU A 1093 35.19 -1.35 -1.62
CA LEU A 1093 34.39 -0.78 -2.69
C LEU A 1093 34.10 -1.79 -3.81
N SER A 1094 32.97 -1.59 -4.48
CA SER A 1094 32.56 -2.34 -5.68
C SER A 1094 32.24 -1.37 -6.81
N THR A 1095 32.41 -1.83 -8.06
CA THR A 1095 32.26 -1.01 -9.26
C THR A 1095 31.55 -1.76 -10.37
N THR A 1096 30.88 -1.03 -11.27
CA THR A 1096 30.33 -1.56 -12.54
C THR A 1096 31.21 -1.15 -13.71
N LYS A 1097 31.30 -1.97 -14.76
CA LYS A 1097 32.15 -1.66 -15.93
C LYS A 1097 31.50 -0.61 -16.83
N ALA A 1098 32.26 0.41 -17.23
CA ALA A 1098 31.81 1.41 -18.19
C ALA A 1098 31.75 0.87 -19.64
N ILE A 1099 32.68 -0.03 -20.00
CA ILE A 1099 32.77 -0.58 -21.36
C ILE A 1099 33.06 -2.08 -21.31
N SER A 1100 32.41 -2.85 -22.19
CA SER A 1100 32.59 -4.31 -22.33
C SER A 1100 33.88 -4.74 -23.07
N ASN A 1101 34.71 -3.79 -23.50
CA ASN A 1101 35.90 -4.00 -24.35
C ASN A 1101 37.11 -4.63 -23.61
N SER A 1102 38.22 -4.81 -24.34
CA SER A 1102 39.50 -5.43 -23.96
C SER A 1102 40.22 -4.87 -22.73
N LEU A 1103 39.72 -3.81 -22.06
CA LEU A 1103 40.24 -3.43 -20.74
C LEU A 1103 39.72 -4.39 -19.68
N THR A 1104 40.47 -5.48 -19.49
CA THR A 1104 40.25 -6.45 -18.42
C THR A 1104 40.93 -6.07 -17.11
N ASN A 1105 41.66 -4.96 -17.08
CA ASN A 1105 42.44 -4.56 -15.92
C ASN A 1105 41.53 -4.16 -14.76
N SER A 1106 41.82 -4.71 -13.59
CA SER A 1106 41.18 -4.33 -12.33
C SER A 1106 41.45 -2.85 -12.02
N PRO A 1107 40.58 -2.19 -11.24
CA PRO A 1107 40.83 -0.83 -10.79
C PRO A 1107 42.20 -0.70 -10.11
N GLN A 1108 42.89 0.42 -10.32
CA GLN A 1108 44.20 0.72 -9.76
C GLN A 1108 44.12 1.93 -8.82
N ILE A 1109 45.00 1.96 -7.82
CA ILE A 1109 45.06 3.07 -6.86
C ILE A 1109 46.23 3.97 -7.22
N PHE A 1110 45.94 5.22 -7.55
CA PHE A 1110 46.94 6.26 -7.63
C PHE A 1110 47.03 6.98 -6.28
N SER A 1111 48.13 6.72 -5.56
CA SER A 1111 48.39 7.31 -4.24
C SER A 1111 48.68 8.82 -4.27
N ASN A 1112 48.94 9.38 -5.46
CA ASN A 1112 49.15 10.82 -5.67
C ASN A 1112 50.19 11.43 -4.71
N GLN A 1113 51.26 10.69 -4.44
CA GLN A 1113 52.34 11.07 -3.54
C GLN A 1113 53.68 10.87 -4.25
N ASP A 1114 54.70 11.58 -3.79
CA ASP A 1114 56.06 11.34 -4.26
C ASP A 1114 56.58 9.99 -3.77
N ILE A 1115 56.89 9.10 -4.72
CA ILE A 1115 57.48 7.78 -4.50
C ILE A 1115 58.85 7.63 -5.17
N SER A 1116 59.45 8.74 -5.63
CA SER A 1116 60.73 8.76 -6.34
C SER A 1116 61.81 8.00 -5.56
N SER A 1117 61.89 8.20 -4.24
CA SER A 1117 62.87 7.55 -3.36
C SER A 1117 62.79 6.01 -3.30
N LYS A 1118 61.68 5.40 -3.73
CA LYS A 1118 61.54 3.93 -3.84
C LYS A 1118 61.96 3.41 -5.21
N ASN A 1119 61.91 4.29 -6.20
CA ASN A 1119 62.19 4.01 -7.61
C ASN A 1119 63.53 4.62 -8.07
N SER A 1120 64.30 5.23 -7.17
CA SER A 1120 65.61 5.78 -7.45
C SER A 1120 66.64 5.39 -6.38
N TYR A 1121 67.86 5.13 -6.83
CA TYR A 1121 69.02 4.77 -6.02
C TYR A 1121 70.07 5.88 -6.12
N ASP A 1122 70.42 6.44 -4.96
CA ASP A 1122 71.36 7.57 -4.81
C ASP A 1122 72.83 7.14 -4.63
N GLY A 1123 73.11 5.84 -4.53
CA GLY A 1123 74.45 5.30 -4.35
C GLY A 1123 75.21 5.04 -5.66
N TYR A 1124 76.44 4.55 -5.54
CA TYR A 1124 77.23 4.09 -6.70
C TYR A 1124 77.20 2.57 -6.79
N LEU A 1125 76.86 2.03 -7.96
CA LEU A 1125 77.12 0.63 -8.26
C LEU A 1125 78.64 0.37 -8.27
N HIS A 1126 79.15 -0.33 -7.25
CA HIS A 1126 80.53 -0.75 -7.18
C HIS A 1126 80.70 -2.11 -7.91
N ASN A 1127 81.71 -2.19 -8.78
CA ASN A 1127 82.06 -3.30 -9.69
C ASN A 1127 81.19 -3.47 -10.96
N ILE A 1128 81.52 -2.69 -11.98
CA ILE A 1128 81.54 -3.20 -13.37
C ILE A 1128 83.02 -3.42 -13.72
N VAL A 1129 83.61 -4.55 -13.33
CA VAL A 1129 84.99 -4.87 -13.73
C VAL A 1129 84.95 -5.85 -14.90
N SER A 1130 85.20 -5.27 -16.07
CA SER A 1130 85.67 -5.95 -17.27
C SER A 1130 87.06 -6.59 -17.04
N GLY A 1131 87.21 -7.85 -17.41
CA GLY A 1131 88.49 -8.43 -17.90
C GLY A 1131 89.38 -9.15 -16.87
N ASN A 1132 89.61 -10.43 -17.14
CA ASN A 1132 90.59 -11.36 -16.55
C ASN A 1132 91.86 -10.71 -15.92
N PRO A 1133 92.36 -11.32 -14.84
CA PRO A 1133 93.79 -11.57 -14.78
C PRO A 1133 94.22 -12.97 -14.32
N ILE A 1134 95.43 -13.26 -14.76
CA ILE A 1134 96.22 -14.49 -14.72
C ILE A 1134 96.81 -14.73 -13.32
N SER A 1135 96.97 -16.02 -13.02
CA SER A 1135 97.72 -16.69 -11.93
C SER A 1135 98.81 -15.92 -11.17
N SER A 1136 98.89 -16.13 -9.85
CA SER A 1136 100.02 -16.87 -9.22
C SER A 1136 99.86 -17.03 -7.70
N SER A 1137 100.37 -18.16 -7.22
CA SER A 1137 100.42 -18.76 -5.88
C SER A 1137 101.27 -18.06 -4.80
N GLY A 1138 100.95 -18.26 -3.52
CA GLY A 1138 101.93 -18.29 -2.42
C GLY A 1138 101.44 -17.79 -1.03
N PRO A 1139 101.98 -18.23 0.12
CA PRO A 1139 101.17 -18.71 1.24
C PRO A 1139 101.31 -18.01 2.62
N SER A 1140 100.33 -18.30 3.49
CA SER A 1140 100.36 -18.43 4.98
C SER A 1140 100.73 -17.24 5.89
N SER A 1141 99.90 -16.99 6.91
CA SER A 1141 100.18 -17.18 8.37
C SER A 1141 99.53 -16.12 9.30
N HIS A 1142 98.83 -16.62 10.32
CA HIS A 1142 98.39 -15.97 11.58
C HIS A 1142 99.56 -15.31 12.37
N PRO A 1143 99.36 -14.71 13.58
CA PRO A 1143 98.34 -13.78 14.12
C PRO A 1143 99.00 -12.61 14.90
N SER A 1144 98.21 -11.71 15.52
CA SER A 1144 98.36 -11.23 16.93
C SER A 1144 97.81 -9.83 17.16
N ALA A 1145 97.15 -9.69 18.31
CA ALA A 1145 96.53 -8.49 18.85
C ALA A 1145 97.54 -7.49 19.45
N SER A 1146 97.15 -6.21 19.51
CA SER A 1146 97.52 -5.33 20.62
C SER A 1146 96.43 -4.27 20.85
N SER A 1147 96.08 -4.13 22.11
CA SER A 1147 95.00 -3.35 22.73
C SER A 1147 95.40 -1.92 23.07
N GLN A 1148 94.43 -1.00 23.07
CA GLN A 1148 94.19 -0.02 24.14
C GLN A 1148 92.70 0.40 24.15
N PRO A 1149 92.03 0.39 25.32
CA PRO A 1149 91.30 1.60 25.72
C PRO A 1149 91.36 1.88 27.24
N MET A 1150 91.10 3.14 27.59
CA MET A 1150 91.01 3.73 28.93
C MET A 1150 89.99 4.90 28.85
N PRO A 1151 89.36 5.35 29.95
CA PRO A 1151 87.98 4.96 30.29
C PRO A 1151 87.05 6.16 30.58
N SER A 1152 85.74 5.93 30.73
CA SER A 1152 84.87 6.85 31.49
C SER A 1152 83.65 6.16 32.08
N ASN A 1153 83.31 6.61 33.29
CA ASN A 1153 82.52 5.95 34.32
C ASN A 1153 80.99 5.98 34.12
N ASN A 1154 80.39 4.93 34.67
CA ASN A 1154 78.99 4.80 35.07
C ASN A 1154 78.68 5.74 36.25
N THR A 1155 77.55 6.44 36.24
CA THR A 1155 76.78 6.74 37.47
C THR A 1155 75.33 7.10 37.15
N GLN A 1156 74.41 6.39 37.81
CA GLN A 1156 72.99 6.69 37.91
C GLN A 1156 72.76 7.99 38.69
N SER A 1157 71.77 8.80 38.29
CA SER A 1157 71.16 9.78 39.19
C SER A 1157 69.63 9.68 39.15
N SER A 1158 69.05 9.35 40.29
CA SER A 1158 67.62 9.47 40.58
C SER A 1158 67.28 10.90 41.01
N GLY A 1159 66.22 11.48 40.44
CA GLY A 1159 65.65 12.75 40.90
C GLY A 1159 64.34 12.50 41.65
N ASN A 1160 64.32 12.75 42.96
CA ASN A 1160 63.12 12.75 43.79
C ASN A 1160 62.34 14.06 43.61
N ILE A 1161 61.00 13.98 43.59
CA ILE A 1161 60.08 15.12 43.53
C ILE A 1161 59.77 15.60 44.96
N ASP A 1162 59.84 16.91 45.19
CA ASP A 1162 59.62 17.55 46.49
C ASP A 1162 58.16 17.43 46.98
N ARG A 1163 58.02 17.19 48.29
CA ARG A 1163 56.77 16.88 49.01
C ARG A 1163 55.70 17.98 49.00
N GLY A 1164 55.97 19.15 48.42
CA GLY A 1164 55.00 20.25 48.27
C GLY A 1164 54.05 20.12 47.06
N PHE A 1165 54.43 19.35 46.04
CA PHE A 1165 53.66 19.26 44.77
C PHE A 1165 52.47 18.29 44.84
N ILE A 1166 52.53 17.29 45.72
CA ILE A 1166 51.48 16.27 45.90
C ILE A 1166 50.21 16.86 46.53
N VAL A 1167 50.34 17.90 47.37
CA VAL A 1167 49.19 18.56 48.01
C VAL A 1167 48.38 19.40 47.00
N LEU A 1168 49.04 20.01 46.01
CA LEU A 1168 48.38 20.80 44.96
C LEU A 1168 47.60 19.94 43.95
N ILE A 1169 48.16 18.78 43.58
CA ILE A 1169 47.46 17.81 42.73
C ILE A 1169 46.23 17.24 43.45
N GLY A 1170 46.33 16.98 44.76
CA GLY A 1170 45.21 16.53 45.58
C GLY A 1170 44.07 17.57 45.70
N LEU A 1171 44.41 18.85 45.83
CA LEU A 1171 43.43 19.94 45.87
C LEU A 1171 42.74 20.15 44.51
N ALA A 1172 43.48 20.05 43.40
CA ALA A 1172 42.91 20.19 42.06
C ALA A 1172 41.95 19.04 41.72
N LEU A 1173 42.28 17.81 42.11
CA LEU A 1173 41.41 16.65 41.94
C LEU A 1173 40.16 16.71 42.84
N SER A 1174 40.27 17.26 44.05
CA SER A 1174 39.09 17.43 44.93
C SER A 1174 38.14 18.53 44.45
N MET A 1175 38.65 19.64 43.90
CA MET A 1175 37.80 20.66 43.27
C MET A 1175 37.13 20.16 41.99
N ALA A 1176 37.84 19.40 41.15
CA ALA A 1176 37.27 18.82 39.94
C ALA A 1176 36.15 17.81 40.27
N THR A 1177 36.34 16.96 41.29
CA THR A 1177 35.31 16.00 41.71
C THR A 1177 34.08 16.67 42.32
N LEU A 1178 34.24 17.76 43.09
CA LEU A 1178 33.12 18.55 43.59
C LEU A 1178 32.34 19.25 42.47
N ALA A 1179 33.03 19.77 41.45
CA ALA A 1179 32.40 20.37 40.29
C ALA A 1179 31.58 19.35 39.49
N VAL A 1180 32.13 18.15 39.26
CA VAL A 1180 31.42 17.07 38.56
C VAL A 1180 30.22 16.58 39.38
N LEU A 1181 30.34 16.40 40.69
CA LEU A 1181 29.21 16.02 41.55
C LEU A 1181 28.13 17.11 41.64
N GLY A 1182 28.52 18.38 41.63
CA GLY A 1182 27.59 19.51 41.56
C GLY A 1182 26.80 19.53 40.26
N ILE A 1183 27.48 19.36 39.11
CA ILE A 1183 26.85 19.29 37.79
C ILE A 1183 25.93 18.06 37.68
N LEU A 1184 26.36 16.91 38.20
CA LEU A 1184 25.53 15.70 38.23
C LEU A 1184 24.31 15.86 39.14
N GLY A 1185 24.47 16.54 40.29
CA GLY A 1185 23.38 16.85 41.20
C GLY A 1185 22.35 17.80 40.59
N THR A 1186 22.78 18.82 39.85
CA THR A 1186 21.87 19.71 39.11
C THR A 1186 21.19 19.00 37.94
N ALA A 1187 21.90 18.12 37.22
CA ALA A 1187 21.32 17.33 36.15
C ALA A 1187 20.28 16.33 36.68
N LEU A 1188 20.56 15.65 37.79
CA LEU A 1188 19.61 14.77 38.46
C LEU A 1188 18.39 15.53 39.00
N SER A 1189 18.57 16.74 39.55
CA SER A 1189 17.46 17.60 39.97
C SER A 1189 16.60 18.09 38.80
N TYR A 1190 17.18 18.25 37.61
CA TYR A 1190 16.46 18.68 36.41
C TYR A 1190 15.67 17.52 35.77
N PHE A 1191 16.23 16.29 35.80
CA PHE A 1191 15.59 15.12 35.21
C PHE A 1191 14.60 14.40 36.13
N PHE A 1192 14.74 14.52 37.46
CA PHE A 1192 13.87 13.84 38.45
C PHE A 1192 13.12 14.82 39.36
N GLY A 1193 13.15 16.11 39.06
CA GLY A 1193 12.32 17.11 39.74
C GLY A 1193 10.85 16.92 39.39
N ASP A 1194 10.11 16.36 40.33
CA ASP A 1194 8.66 16.13 40.27
C ASP A 1194 7.93 17.43 39.87
N SER A 1195 7.26 17.40 38.71
CA SER A 1195 6.37 18.46 38.24
C SER A 1195 5.06 18.40 39.02
N GLY A 1196 5.11 18.85 40.27
CA GLY A 1196 3.97 19.14 41.13
C GLY A 1196 3.98 20.62 41.51
N ASP A 1197 2.94 21.34 41.13
CA ASP A 1197 2.75 22.78 41.24
C ASP A 1197 3.25 23.48 42.53
N ARG A 1198 3.77 24.69 42.30
CA ARG A 1198 3.87 25.90 43.15
C ARG A 1198 5.31 26.32 43.46
N TYR A 1199 5.83 27.28 42.68
CA TYR A 1199 6.48 28.48 43.24
C TYR A 1199 6.36 29.63 42.24
N GLN A 1200 5.74 30.72 42.69
CA GLN A 1200 5.52 31.96 41.95
C GLN A 1200 6.86 32.59 41.52
N SER A 1201 6.99 32.91 40.24
CA SER A 1201 8.09 33.73 39.73
C SER A 1201 7.87 35.19 40.14
N VAL A 1202 8.81 35.72 40.91
CA VAL A 1202 8.97 37.16 41.13
C VAL A 1202 9.49 37.77 39.83
N LYS A 1203 8.70 38.71 39.30
CA LYS A 1203 8.90 39.49 38.07
C LYS A 1203 10.37 39.86 37.76
N PRO A 1204 10.84 39.68 36.52
CA PRO A 1204 11.95 40.48 35.99
C PRO A 1204 11.46 41.91 35.76
N ARG A 1205 12.34 42.88 36.05
CA ARG A 1205 12.13 44.29 35.74
C ARG A 1205 11.98 44.47 34.23
N ILE A 1206 11.03 45.34 33.92
CA ILE A 1206 10.68 45.89 32.61
C ILE A 1206 11.91 46.55 31.98
N ASP A 1207 12.15 46.23 30.72
CA ASP A 1207 13.01 47.00 29.83
C ASP A 1207 12.26 48.26 29.38
N GLU A 1208 12.88 49.43 29.52
CA GLU A 1208 12.26 50.76 29.38
C GLU A 1208 11.99 51.17 27.91
N SER A 1209 12.06 50.24 26.95
CA SER A 1209 11.85 50.53 25.53
C SER A 1209 10.54 50.02 24.92
N GLU A 1210 9.63 49.44 25.71
CA GLU A 1210 8.33 48.95 25.20
C GLU A 1210 7.10 49.60 25.88
N MET A 1211 7.26 50.79 26.44
CA MET A 1211 6.15 51.69 26.77
C MET A 1211 5.98 52.70 25.64
N ILE A 1212 5.15 52.38 24.64
CA ILE A 1212 4.23 53.27 23.90
C ILE A 1212 3.63 52.40 22.78
N ASP A 1213 2.50 51.75 23.06
CA ASP A 1213 1.30 51.82 22.21
C ASP A 1213 0.13 51.13 22.91
N THR A 1214 -0.94 51.88 23.08
CA THR A 1214 -2.18 51.47 23.74
C THR A 1214 -2.99 50.55 22.84
N VAL A 1215 -3.27 49.32 23.29
CA VAL A 1215 -4.21 48.40 22.63
C VAL A 1215 -5.66 48.82 22.94
N PRO A 1216 -6.58 48.86 21.95
CA PRO A 1216 -7.97 49.29 22.13
C PRO A 1216 -8.83 48.41 23.05
N PRO A 1217 -9.93 48.95 23.63
CA PRO A 1217 -10.73 48.31 24.69
C PRO A 1217 -11.52 47.06 24.29
N GLU A 1218 -11.58 46.70 23.00
CA GLU A 1218 -12.46 45.62 22.53
C GLU A 1218 -11.93 44.21 22.82
N LYS A 1219 -10.66 44.06 23.22
CA LYS A 1219 -10.06 42.75 23.53
C LYS A 1219 -10.14 42.33 25.01
N LEU A 1220 -10.84 43.08 25.86
CA LEU A 1220 -10.87 42.84 27.32
C LEU A 1220 -12.18 42.30 27.90
N MET A 1221 -13.15 41.85 27.10
CA MET A 1221 -14.32 41.13 27.63
C MET A 1221 -14.75 39.94 26.77
N LYS A 1222 -14.18 38.78 27.05
CA LYS A 1222 -14.83 37.48 26.79
C LYS A 1222 -14.33 36.38 27.75
N PHE A 1223 -14.43 36.66 29.04
CA PHE A 1223 -14.58 35.67 30.11
C PHE A 1223 -15.60 36.20 31.12
N ILE A 1224 -16.86 36.15 30.70
CA ILE A 1224 -18.01 35.84 31.55
C ILE A 1224 -18.68 34.64 30.89
#